data_AF-A0A3D4V6I4-F1
#
_entry.id   AF-A0A3D4V6I4-F1
#
_cell.length_a   1.000
_cell.length_b   1.000
_cell.length_c   1.000
_cell.angle_alpha   90.00
_cell.angle_beta   90.00
_cell.angle_gamma   90.00
#
_symmetry.space_group_name_H-M   'P 1'
#
loop_
_entity.id
_entity.type
_entity.pdbx_description
1 polymer ?
#
loop_
_entity_poly.entity_id
_entity_poly.type
_entity_poly.pdbx_seq_one_letter_code
_entity_poly.pdbx_strand_id
1 'polypeptide(L)'
;MQPGVWKDWDAAAWGQALLRHYFVGHDARPVSRLSISPEELAKAAGASDGEAAPARDAFLTAVRCSAAAFRRHLSIASLERHAWNRHGPPPFLAYLFFTCFAAASLDADTADEGVFRERLRQLLGHHEGTSYALGDLSRLWEAFAAWLEGRHDAGEPYRTLSLPDRGRATLIGYSVRLAFPRREDRLKLRALLAASSAGPAPTVPEAFQAIARARDRFSTDFRHVFDRARAALASGRDVPELQALWSAILEAAALADRRDSGDVRIRYRLLAQEDELGRLEPFVVTAGVPSGTRHSAQFSPLDEPFDQFDHLVCATDGSTGLIANLLLMDALADKVPGLGASPISRAVRDGVLLFRQVDSATWELAVTRPTEGKVRALVQSRLSDAFMRLVSGPQRHPREARFESWCEVAAFDVTELAEARESTAPELASVRCLQRIEIGPQLQLVGGVRVDGGYLGLSGLLPEVYCAEAEHASMFRLSEESGKRRSTHIATLEPVGERPGVFGWSPGHGDLEGPYVFAGTRDGRVVAPREVLFHSRGLSHDYEYPTDPARWLVEDCSTDVAPAGLASEIFLATGIGSPTRLPAVDALALESVHVLRNRSVDDNNEHDRLVEALAAILMARKGIAESELIEILGKIVRQATGFAVWGIIRGWVEAGYLDCLTRRQWRGRVYFARRPQLVLIPDADLGSIRVVLHGLAPYRLRSAAREAFSRAGATPLSASSLSPYVPAPQAWRFTSVEHVNASIAEYRELGTVGMREPEELVGDFDSAVSDEAPLPPGYECQRVWDWAAGGFRRAHGSAAPDEVRIECHTRSNGPDRYTIVAGCRRRTTLSRSWALLDGFRLAGRRAFTPVGSVAIVRSGDDGPQVPLPIARVIGLRAGIVGGPAETATLGQHYANATDGPSARRWLLAWLSGSRADEQVARRFAWLRAATDARGLDTVPIPADLRRRLRGLHALPDALSIAERRIPRHLLAHVRRAVALTES
;
A
#
# COMPACT_ATOMS: atom_id res chain seq x y z
N MET A 1 26.32 -6.42 -25.37
CA MET A 1 27.66 -6.52 -25.98
C MET A 1 28.21 -7.91 -25.67
N GLN A 2 28.85 -8.57 -26.63
CA GLN A 2 29.47 -9.88 -26.37
C GLN A 2 30.73 -9.72 -25.50
N PRO A 3 30.98 -10.60 -24.51
CA PRO A 3 32.18 -10.56 -23.70
C PRO A 3 33.44 -10.75 -24.56
N GLY A 4 34.44 -9.86 -24.41
CA GLY A 4 35.78 -10.03 -25.01
C GLY A 4 36.12 -9.18 -26.25
N VAL A 5 35.14 -8.54 -26.90
CA VAL A 5 35.37 -7.73 -28.13
C VAL A 5 36.19 -6.46 -27.89
N TRP A 6 36.26 -5.98 -26.65
CA TRP A 6 36.93 -4.72 -26.30
C TRP A 6 38.46 -4.77 -26.34
N LYS A 7 39.05 -5.98 -26.41
CA LYS A 7 40.51 -6.17 -26.42
C LYS A 7 41.17 -5.62 -27.68
N ASP A 8 40.43 -5.55 -28.79
CA ASP A 8 40.91 -5.10 -30.11
C ASP A 8 40.36 -3.72 -30.54
N TRP A 9 39.75 -2.98 -29.62
CA TRP A 9 39.19 -1.66 -29.93
C TRP A 9 40.26 -0.62 -30.25
N ASP A 10 39.97 0.21 -31.26
CA ASP A 10 40.75 1.41 -31.55
C ASP A 10 40.42 2.58 -30.61
N ALA A 11 41.15 3.68 -30.73
CA ALA A 11 40.93 4.87 -29.90
C ALA A 11 39.50 5.43 -30.04
N ALA A 12 38.88 5.36 -31.21
CA ALA A 12 37.53 5.89 -31.42
C ALA A 12 36.47 5.04 -30.70
N ALA A 13 36.57 3.71 -30.77
CA ALA A 13 35.70 2.77 -30.07
C ALA A 13 35.81 2.93 -28.55
N TRP A 14 37.03 3.08 -28.02
CA TRP A 14 37.25 3.41 -26.60
C TRP A 14 36.64 4.77 -26.23
N GLY A 15 36.81 5.79 -27.08
CA GLY A 15 36.19 7.11 -26.90
C GLY A 15 34.67 7.02 -26.81
N GLN A 16 34.03 6.23 -27.67
CA GLN A 16 32.59 5.99 -27.65
C GLN A 16 32.14 5.24 -26.39
N ALA A 17 32.89 4.23 -25.96
CA ALA A 17 32.58 3.47 -24.75
C ALA A 17 32.65 4.35 -23.50
N LEU A 18 33.70 5.17 -23.39
CA LEU A 18 33.86 6.12 -22.28
C LEU A 18 32.83 7.26 -22.34
N LEU A 19 32.47 7.74 -23.53
CA LEU A 19 31.36 8.67 -23.70
C LEU A 19 30.06 8.08 -23.16
N ARG A 20 29.76 6.82 -23.51
CA ARG A 20 28.57 6.14 -22.99
C ARG A 20 28.61 5.98 -21.48
N HIS A 21 29.75 5.54 -20.95
CA HIS A 21 29.91 5.28 -19.52
C HIS A 21 29.75 6.54 -18.66
N TYR A 22 30.38 7.66 -19.05
CA TYR A 22 30.37 8.87 -18.23
C TYR A 22 29.21 9.81 -18.55
N PHE A 23 28.80 9.87 -19.82
CA PHE A 23 27.93 10.94 -20.32
C PHE A 23 26.62 10.46 -20.92
N VAL A 24 26.35 9.15 -21.06
CA VAL A 24 25.05 8.65 -21.52
C VAL A 24 24.32 7.99 -20.36
N GLY A 25 23.19 8.57 -19.97
CA GLY A 25 22.39 8.09 -18.86
C GLY A 25 21.30 9.08 -18.46
N HIS A 26 20.32 8.61 -17.69
CA HIS A 26 19.18 9.42 -17.28
C HIS A 26 19.48 10.34 -16.08
N ASP A 27 20.68 10.32 -15.50
CA ASP A 27 21.04 11.25 -14.43
C ASP A 27 21.36 12.64 -15.02
N ALA A 28 20.53 13.64 -14.73
CA ALA A 28 20.71 15.01 -15.25
C ALA A 28 21.88 15.78 -14.59
N ARG A 29 22.55 15.21 -13.57
CA ARG A 29 23.67 15.87 -12.89
C ARG A 29 24.85 16.09 -13.85
N PRO A 30 25.40 17.31 -13.94
CA PRO A 30 26.62 17.58 -14.69
C PRO A 30 27.79 16.72 -14.19
N VAL A 31 28.60 16.22 -15.12
CA VAL A 31 29.85 15.54 -14.78
C VAL A 31 30.88 16.60 -14.39
N SER A 32 31.36 16.57 -13.13
CA SER A 32 32.40 17.49 -12.64
C SER A 32 33.75 16.81 -12.39
N ARG A 33 33.83 15.49 -12.56
CA ARG A 33 35.05 14.67 -12.42
C ARG A 33 35.02 13.44 -13.33
N LEU A 34 36.18 12.87 -13.61
CA LEU A 34 36.42 11.66 -14.38
C LEU A 34 37.40 10.75 -13.62
N SER A 35 36.88 9.73 -12.93
CA SER A 35 37.70 8.70 -12.23
C SER A 35 38.17 7.63 -13.21
N ILE A 36 39.15 7.97 -14.04
CA ILE A 36 39.63 7.04 -15.06
C ILE A 36 40.68 6.14 -14.43
N SER A 37 40.26 4.92 -14.14
CA SER A 37 41.08 3.89 -13.51
C SER A 37 40.96 2.56 -14.25
N PRO A 38 41.88 1.60 -14.04
CA PRO A 38 41.78 0.27 -14.64
C PRO A 38 40.42 -0.39 -14.40
N GLU A 39 39.84 -0.20 -13.21
CA GLU A 39 38.53 -0.74 -12.84
C GLU A 39 37.39 -0.06 -13.62
N GLU A 40 37.45 1.25 -13.80
CA GLU A 40 36.42 2.00 -14.55
C GLU A 40 36.56 1.79 -16.06
N LEU A 41 37.77 1.56 -16.58
CA LEU A 41 37.97 1.15 -17.98
C LEU A 41 37.34 -0.22 -18.25
N ALA A 42 37.47 -1.18 -17.32
CA ALA A 42 36.82 -2.48 -17.43
C ALA A 42 35.29 -2.35 -17.43
N LYS A 43 34.71 -1.52 -16.55
CA LYS A 43 33.27 -1.25 -16.53
C LYS A 43 32.78 -0.60 -17.83
N ALA A 44 33.47 0.43 -18.30
CA ALA A 44 33.12 1.11 -19.55
C ALA A 44 33.16 0.15 -20.76
N ALA A 45 34.04 -0.85 -20.71
CA ALA A 45 34.16 -1.90 -21.72
C ALA A 45 33.15 -3.06 -21.56
N GLY A 46 32.42 -3.12 -20.45
CA GLY A 46 31.55 -4.26 -20.10
C GLY A 46 32.34 -5.54 -19.79
N ALA A 47 33.58 -5.41 -19.32
CA ALA A 47 34.43 -6.52 -18.92
C ALA A 47 34.07 -7.05 -17.52
N SER A 48 34.50 -8.27 -17.21
CA SER A 48 34.28 -8.86 -15.89
C SER A 48 35.14 -8.19 -14.81
N ASP A 49 34.71 -8.23 -13.54
CA ASP A 49 35.34 -7.51 -12.42
C ASP A 49 36.83 -7.88 -12.20
N GLY A 50 37.30 -9.02 -12.70
CA GLY A 50 38.71 -9.45 -12.66
C GLY A 50 39.60 -8.95 -13.82
N GLU A 51 39.04 -8.28 -14.82
CA GLU A 51 39.74 -7.90 -16.06
C GLU A 51 40.26 -6.45 -16.08
N ALA A 52 40.38 -5.80 -14.92
CA ALA A 52 40.85 -4.41 -14.80
C ALA A 52 42.24 -4.16 -15.42
N ALA A 53 43.21 -5.03 -15.18
CA ALA A 53 44.55 -4.90 -15.76
C ALA A 53 44.55 -5.13 -17.29
N PRO A 54 43.92 -6.20 -17.82
CA PRO A 54 43.68 -6.37 -19.25
C PRO A 54 42.99 -5.17 -19.93
N ALA A 55 41.96 -4.58 -19.31
CA ALA A 55 41.25 -3.40 -19.84
C ALA A 55 42.15 -2.17 -19.94
N ARG A 56 42.99 -1.93 -18.94
CA ARG A 56 44.01 -0.88 -18.97
C ARG A 56 44.96 -1.06 -20.15
N ASP A 57 45.49 -2.27 -20.32
CA ASP A 57 46.52 -2.53 -21.33
C ASP A 57 45.95 -2.41 -22.76
N ALA A 58 44.70 -2.85 -22.97
CA ALA A 58 43.97 -2.65 -24.23
C ALA A 58 43.74 -1.16 -24.52
N PHE A 59 43.28 -0.37 -23.54
CA PHE A 59 43.11 1.07 -23.70
C PHE A 59 44.42 1.79 -24.03
N LEU A 60 45.50 1.48 -23.31
CA LEU A 60 46.83 2.05 -23.58
C LEU A 60 47.34 1.68 -24.97
N THR A 61 47.11 0.45 -25.43
CA THR A 61 47.47 0.01 -26.78
C THR A 61 46.72 0.80 -27.84
N ALA A 62 45.42 1.06 -27.63
CA ALA A 62 44.58 1.81 -28.56
C ALA A 62 45.01 3.29 -28.73
N VAL A 63 45.50 3.93 -27.66
CA VAL A 63 45.90 5.35 -27.68
C VAL A 63 47.37 5.59 -28.03
N ARG A 64 48.19 4.54 -28.05
CA ARG A 64 49.61 4.63 -28.42
C ARG A 64 49.75 4.94 -29.91
N CYS A 65 50.17 6.16 -30.20
CA CYS A 65 50.47 6.62 -31.55
C CYS A 65 51.80 7.40 -31.58
N SER A 66 52.27 7.81 -32.76
CA SER A 66 53.51 8.61 -32.86
C SER A 66 53.36 9.98 -32.16
N ALA A 67 54.46 10.56 -31.69
CA ALA A 67 54.42 11.88 -31.05
C ALA A 67 53.84 12.99 -31.96
N ALA A 68 54.01 12.88 -33.28
CA ALA A 68 53.39 13.79 -34.25
C ALA A 68 51.86 13.59 -34.32
N ALA A 69 51.39 12.34 -34.36
CA ALA A 69 49.97 12.02 -34.36
C ALA A 69 49.30 12.45 -33.05
N PHE A 70 49.92 12.16 -31.90
CA PHE A 70 49.42 12.56 -30.59
C PHE A 70 49.29 14.09 -30.46
N ARG A 71 50.30 14.85 -30.92
CA ARG A 71 50.24 16.33 -30.98
C ARG A 71 49.09 16.81 -31.86
N ARG A 72 48.87 16.19 -33.01
CA ARG A 72 47.77 16.55 -33.90
C ARG A 72 46.41 16.30 -33.25
N HIS A 73 46.22 15.16 -32.58
CA HIS A 73 44.97 14.82 -31.87
C HIS A 73 44.66 15.76 -30.70
N LEU A 74 45.68 16.33 -30.06
CA LEU A 74 45.53 17.30 -28.96
C LEU A 74 45.75 18.77 -29.39
N SER A 75 45.60 19.07 -30.69
CA SER A 75 45.72 20.43 -31.24
C SER A 75 44.38 20.98 -31.73
N ILE A 76 44.30 22.30 -31.91
CA ILE A 76 43.10 22.98 -32.44
C ILE A 76 42.69 22.48 -33.83
N ALA A 77 43.61 21.88 -34.61
CA ALA A 77 43.30 21.26 -35.91
C ALA A 77 42.23 20.16 -35.79
N SER A 78 42.11 19.54 -34.62
CA SER A 78 41.06 18.54 -34.35
C SER A 78 39.66 19.15 -34.18
N LEU A 79 39.53 20.47 -34.07
CA LEU A 79 38.25 21.20 -34.01
C LEU A 79 37.75 21.68 -35.37
N GLU A 80 38.57 21.56 -36.43
CA GLU A 80 38.21 21.96 -37.79
C GLU A 80 37.07 21.10 -38.34
N ARG A 81 36.21 21.69 -39.18
CA ARG A 81 35.01 21.01 -39.73
C ARG A 81 35.33 19.71 -40.49
N HIS A 82 36.48 19.65 -41.15
CA HIS A 82 36.92 18.45 -41.88
C HIS A 82 37.48 17.37 -40.95
N ALA A 83 37.93 17.74 -39.75
CA ALA A 83 38.50 16.82 -38.77
C ALA A 83 37.43 16.27 -37.80
N TRP A 84 36.42 17.06 -37.44
CA TRP A 84 35.33 16.64 -36.55
C TRP A 84 33.95 17.00 -37.09
N ASN A 85 33.18 15.97 -37.41
CA ASN A 85 31.75 16.10 -37.65
C ASN A 85 30.99 16.27 -36.32
N ARG A 86 30.45 17.48 -36.08
CA ARG A 86 29.72 17.82 -34.86
C ARG A 86 28.40 17.02 -34.69
N HIS A 87 27.95 16.31 -35.72
CA HIS A 87 26.85 15.35 -35.62
C HIS A 87 27.25 14.02 -34.94
N GLY A 88 28.53 13.74 -34.74
CA GLY A 88 29.03 12.60 -33.98
C GLY A 88 29.98 12.98 -32.85
N PRO A 89 30.40 11.99 -32.02
CA PRO A 89 31.38 12.19 -30.97
C PRO A 89 32.71 12.78 -31.46
N PRO A 90 33.42 13.58 -30.65
CA PRO A 90 34.72 14.09 -31.03
C PRO A 90 35.77 12.98 -31.23
N PRO A 91 36.55 13.02 -32.32
CA PRO A 91 37.56 11.99 -32.62
C PRO A 91 38.77 12.05 -31.68
N PHE A 92 38.96 13.16 -30.97
CA PHE A 92 40.03 13.36 -29.98
C PHE A 92 39.65 12.88 -28.57
N LEU A 93 38.45 12.35 -28.38
CA LEU A 93 37.87 12.09 -27.07
C LEU A 93 38.67 11.08 -26.23
N ALA A 94 39.12 9.97 -26.82
CA ALA A 94 39.94 8.99 -26.10
C ALA A 94 41.27 9.57 -25.61
N TYR A 95 41.84 10.53 -26.35
CA TYR A 95 43.06 11.22 -25.94
C TYR A 95 42.82 12.19 -24.79
N LEU A 96 41.67 12.87 -24.73
CA LEU A 96 41.26 13.66 -23.56
C LEU A 96 41.13 12.79 -22.31
N PHE A 97 40.43 11.66 -22.40
CA PHE A 97 40.34 10.69 -21.31
C PHE A 97 41.73 10.13 -20.93
N PHE A 98 42.61 9.87 -21.90
CA PHE A 98 43.98 9.45 -21.63
C PHE A 98 44.76 10.50 -20.82
N THR A 99 44.60 11.80 -21.09
CA THR A 99 45.26 12.84 -20.28
C THR A 99 44.79 12.85 -18.82
N CYS A 100 43.51 12.57 -18.56
CA CYS A 100 42.97 12.42 -17.21
C CYS A 100 43.49 11.12 -16.54
N PHE A 101 43.61 10.02 -17.29
CA PHE A 101 44.20 8.76 -16.79
C PHE A 101 45.68 8.94 -16.39
N ALA A 102 46.44 9.67 -17.21
CA ALA A 102 47.83 10.01 -16.91
C ALA A 102 47.93 10.88 -15.65
N ALA A 103 47.04 11.88 -15.52
CA ALA A 103 46.99 12.76 -14.34
C ALA A 103 46.63 12.00 -13.06
N ALA A 104 45.66 11.08 -13.11
CA ALA A 104 45.23 10.27 -11.97
C ALA A 104 46.34 9.36 -11.41
N SER A 105 47.39 9.11 -12.21
CA SER A 105 48.51 8.22 -11.92
C SER A 105 49.75 8.92 -11.34
N LEU A 106 49.70 10.22 -11.06
CA LEU A 106 50.82 11.04 -10.58
C LEU A 106 50.71 11.41 -9.09
N ASP A 107 51.84 11.45 -8.39
CA ASP A 107 51.94 11.91 -7.00
C ASP A 107 51.74 13.44 -6.89
N ALA A 108 51.02 13.87 -5.86
CA ALA A 108 50.57 15.26 -5.72
C ALA A 108 51.69 16.25 -5.37
N ASP A 109 52.71 15.80 -4.65
CA ASP A 109 53.78 16.66 -4.14
C ASP A 109 54.92 16.88 -5.15
N THR A 110 54.87 16.22 -6.31
CA THR A 110 55.89 16.26 -7.38
C THR A 110 55.33 16.56 -8.78
N ALA A 111 54.00 16.69 -8.93
CA ALA A 111 53.38 16.90 -10.24
C ALA A 111 53.48 18.37 -10.72
N ASP A 112 54.60 18.71 -11.37
CA ASP A 112 54.68 19.87 -12.25
C ASP A 112 54.43 19.50 -13.71
N GLU A 113 54.42 20.50 -14.59
CA GLU A 113 54.19 20.29 -16.02
C GLU A 113 55.26 19.40 -16.69
N GLY A 114 56.48 19.37 -16.14
CA GLY A 114 57.57 18.52 -16.60
C GLY A 114 57.32 17.05 -16.27
N VAL A 115 56.92 16.77 -15.03
CA VAL A 115 56.58 15.41 -14.56
C VAL A 115 55.34 14.86 -15.28
N PHE A 116 54.36 15.71 -15.59
CA PHE A 116 53.21 15.32 -16.40
C PHE A 116 53.59 14.92 -17.83
N ARG A 117 54.45 15.71 -18.50
CA ARG A 117 54.96 15.37 -19.84
C ARG A 117 55.76 14.07 -19.83
N GLU A 118 56.59 13.88 -18.81
CA GLU A 118 57.37 12.66 -18.63
C GLU A 118 56.49 11.43 -18.43
N ARG A 119 55.37 11.57 -17.70
CA ARG A 119 54.41 10.48 -17.53
C ARG A 119 53.66 10.14 -18.82
N LEU A 120 53.25 11.14 -19.60
CA LEU A 120 52.68 10.90 -20.93
C LEU A 120 53.67 10.14 -21.83
N ARG A 121 54.95 10.53 -21.79
CA ARG A 121 56.03 9.87 -22.53
C ARG A 121 56.15 8.39 -22.18
N GLN A 122 56.17 8.07 -20.89
CA GLN A 122 56.26 6.68 -20.42
C GLN A 122 55.04 5.85 -20.83
N LEU A 123 53.82 6.39 -20.69
CA LEU A 123 52.59 5.67 -21.04
C LEU A 123 52.46 5.45 -22.56
N LEU A 124 52.89 6.42 -23.37
CA LEU A 124 52.92 6.34 -24.83
C LEU A 124 54.11 5.54 -25.38
N GLY A 125 55.13 5.25 -24.56
CA GLY A 125 56.33 4.52 -24.97
C GLY A 125 57.25 5.32 -25.90
N HIS A 126 57.32 6.65 -25.74
CA HIS A 126 58.15 7.53 -26.58
C HIS A 126 59.57 7.70 -26.02
N HIS A 127 60.54 7.98 -26.90
CA HIS A 127 61.95 8.19 -26.51
C HIS A 127 62.13 9.43 -25.63
N GLU A 128 63.15 9.38 -24.77
CA GLU A 128 63.54 10.48 -23.88
C GLU A 128 63.83 11.76 -24.69
N GLY A 129 63.38 12.92 -24.18
CA GLY A 129 63.47 14.20 -24.90
C GLY A 129 62.30 14.52 -25.84
N THR A 130 61.32 13.62 -25.98
CA THR A 130 60.08 13.90 -26.75
C THR A 130 59.23 14.96 -26.03
N SER A 131 58.95 16.08 -26.71
CA SER A 131 58.13 17.17 -26.17
C SER A 131 56.69 17.16 -26.71
N TYR A 132 55.73 17.44 -25.82
CA TYR A 132 54.30 17.57 -26.12
C TYR A 132 53.85 19.02 -25.99
N ALA A 133 53.29 19.57 -27.07
CA ALA A 133 52.65 20.89 -27.06
C ALA A 133 51.21 20.72 -26.54
N LEU A 134 50.99 21.03 -25.25
CA LEU A 134 49.69 20.92 -24.58
C LEU A 134 48.89 22.24 -24.59
N GLY A 135 49.34 23.21 -25.41
CA GLY A 135 48.78 24.57 -25.57
C GLY A 135 47.27 24.63 -25.80
N ASP A 136 46.74 23.68 -26.57
CA ASP A 136 45.34 23.68 -27.00
C ASP A 136 44.45 22.72 -26.19
N LEU A 137 45.01 22.02 -25.19
CA LEU A 137 44.27 21.02 -24.43
C LEU A 137 43.04 21.62 -23.72
N SER A 138 43.15 22.85 -23.20
CA SER A 138 42.03 23.55 -22.57
C SER A 138 40.89 23.82 -23.55
N ARG A 139 41.22 24.21 -24.79
CA ARG A 139 40.24 24.51 -25.84
C ARG A 139 39.49 23.26 -26.30
N LEU A 140 40.16 22.11 -26.33
CA LEU A 140 39.52 20.84 -26.66
C LEU A 140 38.50 20.41 -25.60
N TRP A 141 38.80 20.61 -24.31
CA TRP A 141 37.85 20.39 -23.22
C TRP A 141 36.65 21.34 -23.29
N GLU A 142 36.88 22.62 -23.54
CA GLU A 142 35.83 23.63 -23.73
C GLU A 142 34.92 23.29 -24.91
N ALA A 143 35.50 22.87 -26.05
CA ALA A 143 34.76 22.45 -27.22
C ALA A 143 33.93 21.17 -26.99
N PHE A 144 34.47 20.22 -26.21
CA PHE A 144 33.73 19.02 -25.84
C PHE A 144 32.57 19.33 -24.89
N ALA A 145 32.79 20.19 -23.89
CA ALA A 145 31.74 20.62 -22.96
C ALA A 145 30.59 21.32 -23.70
N ALA A 146 30.90 22.25 -24.60
CA ALA A 146 29.89 22.94 -25.42
C ALA A 146 29.13 21.98 -26.35
N TRP A 147 29.78 20.95 -26.86
CA TRP A 147 29.12 19.92 -27.67
C TRP A 147 28.14 19.08 -26.86
N LEU A 148 28.50 18.68 -25.64
CA LEU A 148 27.59 17.97 -24.73
C LEU A 148 26.38 18.84 -24.36
N GLU A 149 26.61 20.12 -24.07
CA GLU A 149 25.55 21.08 -23.74
C GLU A 149 24.55 21.23 -24.88
N GLY A 150 25.01 21.44 -26.11
CA GLY A 150 24.11 21.55 -27.27
C GLY A 150 23.29 20.29 -27.55
N ARG A 151 23.78 19.10 -27.17
CA ARG A 151 23.05 17.83 -27.30
C ARG A 151 22.04 17.62 -26.19
N HIS A 152 22.43 17.97 -24.97
CA HIS A 152 21.54 17.98 -23.83
C HIS A 152 20.34 18.90 -24.06
N ASP A 153 20.60 20.13 -24.54
CA ASP A 153 19.56 21.13 -24.85
C ASP A 153 18.65 20.69 -26.02
N ALA A 154 19.14 19.82 -26.91
CA ALA A 154 18.36 19.19 -27.98
C ALA A 154 17.53 17.96 -27.52
N GLY A 155 17.56 17.63 -26.23
CA GLY A 155 16.82 16.49 -25.66
C GLY A 155 17.46 15.12 -25.90
N GLU A 156 18.72 15.07 -26.34
CA GLU A 156 19.46 13.81 -26.45
C GLU A 156 19.95 13.33 -25.07
N PRO A 157 20.16 12.01 -24.85
CA PRO A 157 20.41 11.42 -23.52
C PRO A 157 21.85 11.67 -23.01
N TYR A 158 22.42 12.84 -23.30
CA TYR A 158 23.76 13.23 -22.88
C TYR A 158 23.72 14.10 -21.62
N ARG A 159 24.68 13.85 -20.72
CA ARG A 159 24.96 14.68 -19.54
C ARG A 159 25.89 15.83 -19.93
N THR A 160 25.75 16.97 -19.25
CA THR A 160 26.67 18.11 -19.43
C THR A 160 27.99 17.89 -18.69
N LEU A 161 29.07 18.57 -19.11
CA LEU A 161 30.38 18.57 -18.46
C LEU A 161 30.63 19.92 -17.78
N SER A 162 30.76 19.92 -16.46
CA SER A 162 31.14 21.10 -15.68
C SER A 162 32.66 21.16 -15.54
N LEU A 163 33.29 22.13 -16.21
CA LEU A 163 34.74 22.29 -16.15
C LEU A 163 35.18 22.99 -14.85
N PRO A 164 36.19 22.46 -14.13
CA PRO A 164 36.69 23.06 -12.89
C PRO A 164 37.52 24.31 -13.17
N ASP A 165 37.60 25.25 -12.21
CA ASP A 165 38.52 26.40 -12.32
C ASP A 165 39.97 25.93 -12.50
N ARG A 166 40.60 26.36 -13.60
CA ARG A 166 41.99 26.02 -13.98
C ARG A 166 43.04 26.51 -12.97
N GLY A 167 42.74 27.53 -12.17
CA GLY A 167 43.71 28.14 -11.25
C GLY A 167 44.96 28.66 -11.99
N ARG A 168 46.16 28.51 -11.40
CA ARG A 168 47.44 28.96 -12.01
C ARG A 168 47.96 28.05 -13.14
N ALA A 169 47.42 26.84 -13.29
CA ALA A 169 47.86 25.87 -14.29
C ALA A 169 47.03 26.02 -15.58
N THR A 170 47.51 26.84 -16.51
CA THR A 170 46.76 27.24 -17.72
C THR A 170 46.68 26.16 -18.80
N LEU A 171 47.65 25.23 -18.84
CA LEU A 171 47.80 24.26 -19.93
C LEU A 171 47.14 22.89 -19.65
N ILE A 172 47.37 22.33 -18.46
CA ILE A 172 46.87 20.98 -18.09
C ILE A 172 45.80 20.99 -16.99
N GLY A 173 45.37 22.17 -16.57
CA GLY A 173 44.54 22.38 -15.38
C GLY A 173 43.23 21.58 -15.39
N TYR A 174 42.52 21.51 -16.52
CA TYR A 174 41.28 20.73 -16.61
C TYR A 174 41.54 19.22 -16.46
N SER A 175 42.49 18.65 -17.18
CA SER A 175 42.76 17.20 -17.10
C SER A 175 43.22 16.75 -15.71
N VAL A 176 43.98 17.57 -15.00
CA VAL A 176 44.42 17.27 -13.62
C VAL A 176 43.26 17.36 -12.63
N ARG A 177 42.42 18.40 -12.75
CA ARG A 177 41.32 18.64 -11.79
C ARG A 177 40.10 17.77 -12.04
N LEU A 178 39.84 17.38 -13.29
CA LEU A 178 38.82 16.40 -13.63
C LEU A 178 39.23 15.01 -13.10
N ALA A 179 40.52 14.68 -13.03
CA ALA A 179 41.04 13.41 -12.53
C ALA A 179 41.06 13.31 -10.99
N PHE A 180 39.89 13.46 -10.34
CA PHE A 180 39.73 13.42 -8.88
C PHE A 180 38.92 12.20 -8.39
N PRO A 181 39.27 11.58 -7.25
CA PRO A 181 40.52 11.74 -6.50
C PRO A 181 41.68 10.99 -7.18
N ARG A 182 42.91 11.41 -6.90
CA ARG A 182 44.12 10.71 -7.39
C ARG A 182 44.22 9.31 -6.79
N ARG A 183 44.99 8.41 -7.42
CA ARG A 183 45.09 7.00 -7.00
C ARG A 183 45.43 6.83 -5.51
N GLU A 184 46.41 7.57 -4.99
CA GLU A 184 46.84 7.45 -3.59
C GLU A 184 45.74 7.91 -2.61
N ASP A 185 45.14 9.07 -2.85
CA ASP A 185 44.02 9.59 -2.04
C ASP A 185 42.80 8.68 -2.11
N ARG A 186 42.54 8.06 -3.27
CA ARG A 186 41.48 7.06 -3.45
C ARG A 186 41.71 5.83 -2.58
N LEU A 187 42.94 5.33 -2.52
CA LEU A 187 43.31 4.19 -1.65
C LEU A 187 43.18 4.57 -0.17
N LYS A 188 43.64 5.77 0.21
CA LYS A 188 43.49 6.31 1.58
C LYS A 188 42.02 6.47 1.96
N LEU A 189 41.19 7.02 1.07
CA LEU A 189 39.76 7.20 1.27
C LEU A 189 39.06 5.85 1.42
N ARG A 190 39.38 4.87 0.57
CA ARG A 190 38.83 3.50 0.66
C ARG A 190 39.21 2.83 1.98
N ALA A 191 40.48 2.91 2.40
CA ALA A 191 40.92 2.35 3.67
C ALA A 191 40.24 3.00 4.88
N LEU A 192 40.07 4.33 4.83
CA LEU A 192 39.41 5.12 5.86
C LEU A 192 37.92 4.76 6.00
N LEU A 193 37.21 4.66 4.87
CA LEU A 193 35.80 4.28 4.87
C LEU A 193 35.64 2.82 5.30
N ALA A 194 36.47 1.89 4.81
CA ALA A 194 36.43 0.48 5.20
C ALA A 194 36.67 0.25 6.70
N ALA A 195 37.53 1.05 7.34
CA ALA A 195 37.76 1.00 8.79
C ALA A 195 36.58 1.56 9.62
N SER A 196 35.73 2.37 8.99
CA SER A 196 34.61 3.07 9.63
C SER A 196 33.25 2.41 9.32
N SER A 197 33.15 1.60 8.26
CA SER A 197 31.91 1.02 7.76
C SER A 197 31.79 -0.47 8.11
N ALA A 198 31.02 -0.77 9.16
CA ALA A 198 30.49 -2.13 9.40
C ALA A 198 29.09 -2.33 8.76
N GLY A 199 28.62 -1.42 7.89
CA GLY A 199 27.27 -1.39 7.32
C GLY A 199 27.11 -0.42 6.12
N PRO A 200 25.88 0.02 5.74
CA PRO A 200 25.58 0.66 4.46
C PRO A 200 26.31 1.99 4.22
N ALA A 201 26.16 2.59 3.02
CA ALA A 201 26.83 3.82 2.58
C ALA A 201 26.86 4.94 3.67
N PRO A 202 28.02 5.60 3.88
CA PRO A 202 28.18 6.59 4.95
C PRO A 202 27.28 7.80 4.73
N THR A 203 26.73 8.36 5.79
CA THR A 203 26.01 9.65 5.71
C THR A 203 26.96 10.80 5.45
N VAL A 204 26.44 11.93 4.96
CA VAL A 204 27.25 13.13 4.70
C VAL A 204 28.06 13.55 5.95
N PRO A 205 27.47 13.68 7.15
CA PRO A 205 28.24 14.04 8.34
C PRO A 205 29.30 13.00 8.72
N GLU A 206 28.99 11.70 8.67
CA GLU A 206 29.92 10.63 9.01
C GLU A 206 31.16 10.65 8.11
N ALA A 207 30.96 10.76 6.80
CA ALA A 207 32.07 10.78 5.85
C ALA A 207 32.92 12.04 6.02
N PHE A 208 32.28 13.22 6.18
CA PHE A 208 33.00 14.46 6.39
C PHE A 208 33.77 14.47 7.71
N GLN A 209 33.20 13.92 8.78
CA GLN A 209 33.88 13.80 10.07
C GLN A 209 35.06 12.82 10.00
N ALA A 210 34.88 11.67 9.36
CA ALA A 210 35.94 10.68 9.18
C ALA A 210 37.12 11.26 8.37
N ILE A 211 36.83 11.93 7.25
CA ILE A 211 37.84 12.60 6.44
C ILE A 211 38.48 13.76 7.21
N ALA A 212 37.72 14.56 7.96
CA ALA A 212 38.25 15.66 8.77
C ALA A 212 39.29 15.18 9.79
N ARG A 213 39.05 14.05 10.46
CA ARG A 213 40.00 13.46 11.43
C ARG A 213 41.29 12.97 10.78
N ALA A 214 41.25 12.62 9.50
CA ALA A 214 42.42 12.14 8.74
C ALA A 214 42.91 13.15 7.71
N ARG A 215 42.44 14.41 7.76
CA ARG A 215 42.61 15.41 6.71
C ARG A 215 44.07 15.58 6.28
N ASP A 216 44.99 15.60 7.24
CA ASP A 216 46.41 15.85 6.98
C ASP A 216 47.14 14.65 6.35
N ARG A 217 46.48 13.49 6.23
CA ARG A 217 47.02 12.31 5.52
C ARG A 217 46.78 12.35 4.00
N PHE A 218 45.86 13.19 3.53
CA PHE A 218 45.52 13.35 2.13
C PHE A 218 46.41 14.39 1.44
N SER A 219 46.48 14.37 0.11
CA SER A 219 47.21 15.36 -0.68
C SER A 219 46.69 16.80 -0.51
N THR A 220 47.50 17.79 -0.89
CA THR A 220 47.13 19.21 -0.90
C THR A 220 45.89 19.47 -1.77
N ASP A 221 45.83 18.88 -2.97
CA ASP A 221 44.68 18.96 -3.88
C ASP A 221 43.40 18.39 -3.23
N PHE A 222 43.50 17.22 -2.60
CA PHE A 222 42.36 16.61 -1.92
C PHE A 222 41.88 17.46 -0.75
N ARG A 223 42.81 18.01 0.05
CA ARG A 223 42.47 18.95 1.14
C ARG A 223 41.76 20.19 0.61
N HIS A 224 42.20 20.75 -0.51
CA HIS A 224 41.54 21.90 -1.14
C HIS A 224 40.12 21.59 -1.62
N VAL A 225 39.89 20.43 -2.25
CA VAL A 225 38.54 19.98 -2.63
C VAL A 225 37.68 19.74 -1.40
N PHE A 226 38.23 19.07 -0.37
CA PHE A 226 37.54 18.80 0.89
C PHE A 226 37.15 20.07 1.64
N ASP A 227 38.05 21.04 1.78
CA ASP A 227 37.78 22.29 2.49
C ASP A 227 36.73 23.14 1.77
N ARG A 228 36.78 23.20 0.43
CA ARG A 228 35.76 23.89 -0.37
C ARG A 228 34.41 23.18 -0.32
N ALA A 229 34.39 21.85 -0.41
CA ALA A 229 33.19 21.05 -0.23
C ALA A 229 32.58 21.25 1.16
N ARG A 230 33.40 21.26 2.23
CA ARG A 230 32.96 21.45 3.61
C ARG A 230 32.40 22.86 3.82
N ALA A 231 33.05 23.88 3.27
CA ALA A 231 32.56 25.25 3.32
C ALA A 231 31.25 25.41 2.53
N ALA A 232 31.16 24.81 1.35
CA ALA A 232 29.96 24.80 0.52
C ALA A 232 28.78 24.15 1.26
N LEU A 233 28.99 22.96 1.83
CA LEU A 233 28.01 22.24 2.64
C LEU A 233 27.55 23.06 3.87
N ALA A 234 28.48 23.68 4.60
CA ALA A 234 28.15 24.54 5.74
C ALA A 234 27.33 25.78 5.32
N SER A 235 27.59 26.31 4.13
CA SER A 235 26.85 27.45 3.55
C SER A 235 25.61 27.06 2.74
N GLY A 236 25.29 25.77 2.63
CA GLY A 236 24.17 25.27 1.83
C GLY A 236 24.31 25.49 0.31
N ARG A 237 25.53 25.69 -0.21
CA ARG A 237 25.80 25.89 -1.63
C ARG A 237 26.15 24.57 -2.30
N ASP A 238 25.61 24.33 -3.50
CA ASP A 238 26.06 23.25 -4.36
C ASP A 238 27.22 23.75 -5.24
N VAL A 239 28.36 23.06 -5.18
CA VAL A 239 29.56 23.40 -5.94
C VAL A 239 30.17 22.14 -6.55
N PRO A 240 30.85 22.24 -7.72
CA PRO A 240 31.45 21.09 -8.38
C PRO A 240 32.34 20.23 -7.46
N GLU A 241 33.07 20.86 -6.54
CA GLU A 241 33.92 20.20 -5.56
C GLU A 241 33.16 19.33 -4.54
N LEU A 242 31.97 19.77 -4.13
CA LEU A 242 31.11 19.02 -3.20
C LEU A 242 30.59 17.76 -3.89
N GLN A 243 30.12 17.89 -5.13
CA GLN A 243 29.67 16.78 -5.96
C GLN A 243 30.81 15.80 -6.26
N ALA A 244 31.99 16.31 -6.63
CA ALA A 244 33.16 15.50 -6.94
C ALA A 244 33.64 14.70 -5.72
N LEU A 245 33.71 15.34 -4.54
CA LEU A 245 34.05 14.67 -3.29
C LEU A 245 33.03 13.59 -2.92
N TRP A 246 31.74 13.91 -2.99
CA TRP A 246 30.70 12.98 -2.59
C TRP A 246 30.62 11.74 -3.48
N SER A 247 30.69 11.95 -4.79
CA SER A 247 30.79 10.85 -5.75
C SER A 247 32.01 9.97 -5.49
N ALA A 248 33.14 10.54 -5.09
CA ALA A 248 34.34 9.79 -4.72
C ALA A 248 34.16 8.97 -3.42
N ILE A 249 33.44 9.52 -2.45
CA ILE A 249 33.09 8.84 -1.19
C ILE A 249 32.18 7.64 -1.48
N LEU A 250 31.13 7.83 -2.29
CA LEU A 250 30.21 6.75 -2.66
C LEU A 250 30.93 5.64 -3.44
N GLU A 251 31.81 5.99 -4.37
CA GLU A 251 32.64 5.05 -5.12
C GLU A 251 33.56 4.25 -4.19
N ALA A 252 34.24 4.92 -3.26
CA ALA A 252 35.12 4.28 -2.30
C ALA A 252 34.36 3.39 -1.30
N ALA A 253 33.16 3.79 -0.88
CA ALA A 253 32.28 3.00 -0.01
C ALA A 253 31.75 1.74 -0.71
N ALA A 254 31.27 1.85 -1.95
CA ALA A 254 30.78 0.71 -2.73
C ALA A 254 31.87 -0.35 -2.98
N LEU A 255 33.14 0.08 -3.10
CA LEU A 255 34.28 -0.82 -3.23
C LEU A 255 34.78 -1.38 -1.89
N ALA A 256 34.44 -0.75 -0.77
CA ALA A 256 34.78 -1.23 0.57
C ALA A 256 33.83 -2.36 1.04
N ASP A 257 32.56 -2.29 0.65
CA ASP A 257 31.53 -3.28 0.98
C ASP A 257 31.80 -4.67 0.36
N ARG A 258 32.62 -4.72 -0.70
CA ARG A 258 32.98 -5.94 -1.47
C ARG A 258 34.10 -6.79 -0.85
N ARG A 259 34.41 -6.66 0.44
CA ARG A 259 35.35 -7.61 1.08
C ARG A 259 34.66 -8.97 1.23
N ASP A 260 35.14 -9.96 0.47
CA ASP A 260 34.93 -11.39 0.70
C ASP A 260 35.49 -11.78 2.08
N SER A 261 34.69 -11.59 3.12
CA SER A 261 34.78 -12.43 4.31
C SER A 261 33.87 -13.63 4.04
N GLY A 262 34.46 -14.82 3.91
CA GLY A 262 33.79 -16.10 3.58
C GLY A 262 32.79 -16.63 4.61
N ASP A 263 32.14 -15.75 5.36
CA ASP A 263 31.01 -16.06 6.23
C ASP A 263 29.75 -15.50 5.56
N VAL A 264 28.74 -16.35 5.32
CA VAL A 264 27.45 -15.95 4.75
C VAL A 264 26.76 -15.01 5.75
N ARG A 265 26.91 -13.70 5.56
CA ARG A 265 26.29 -12.69 6.42
C ARG A 265 24.79 -12.65 6.15
N ILE A 266 24.02 -13.10 7.14
CA ILE A 266 22.56 -13.09 7.08
C ILE A 266 22.06 -11.64 7.14
N ARG A 267 21.20 -11.29 6.18
CA ARG A 267 20.66 -9.93 6.05
C ARG A 267 19.30 -9.88 6.73
N TYR A 268 19.14 -8.88 7.60
CA TYR A 268 17.91 -8.59 8.31
C TYR A 268 17.31 -7.28 7.83
N ARG A 269 15.97 -7.20 7.82
CA ARG A 269 15.20 -5.98 7.55
C ARG A 269 14.11 -5.82 8.61
N LEU A 270 13.89 -4.60 9.08
CA LEU A 270 12.81 -4.27 10.01
C LEU A 270 11.67 -3.65 9.21
N LEU A 271 10.52 -4.30 9.23
CA LEU A 271 9.27 -3.82 8.67
C LEU A 271 8.32 -3.47 9.82
N ALA A 272 7.26 -2.74 9.53
CA ALA A 272 6.17 -2.48 10.45
C ALA A 272 4.87 -2.39 9.67
N GLN A 273 3.78 -2.87 10.28
CA GLN A 273 2.44 -2.68 9.76
C GLN A 273 1.62 -1.86 10.75
N GLU A 274 0.48 -1.37 10.29
CA GLU A 274 -0.51 -0.82 11.20
C GLU A 274 -1.30 -1.97 11.81
N ASP A 275 -1.30 -2.04 13.13
CA ASP A 275 -2.26 -2.88 13.82
C ASP A 275 -3.69 -2.35 13.59
N GLU A 276 -4.66 -3.14 14.02
CA GLU A 276 -6.08 -2.84 14.04
C GLU A 276 -6.45 -1.47 14.65
N LEU A 277 -5.55 -0.90 15.45
CA LEU A 277 -5.67 0.33 16.22
C LEU A 277 -4.94 1.50 15.52
N GLY A 278 -4.29 1.24 14.39
CA GLY A 278 -3.48 2.17 13.62
C GLY A 278 -2.11 2.42 14.23
N ARG A 279 -1.61 1.56 15.14
CA ARG A 279 -0.29 1.64 15.78
C ARG A 279 0.74 0.85 15.00
N LEU A 280 1.98 1.33 14.99
CA LEU A 280 3.09 0.60 14.38
C LEU A 280 3.34 -0.70 15.15
N GLU A 281 3.28 -1.81 14.41
CA GLU A 281 3.66 -3.15 14.85
C GLU A 281 4.88 -3.61 14.05
N PRO A 282 6.10 -3.43 14.59
CA PRO A 282 7.35 -3.81 13.92
C PRO A 282 7.53 -5.33 13.90
N PHE A 283 8.15 -5.86 12.85
CA PHE A 283 8.57 -7.25 12.76
C PHE A 283 9.84 -7.37 11.91
N VAL A 284 10.64 -8.39 12.19
CA VAL A 284 11.96 -8.59 11.55
C VAL A 284 11.86 -9.72 10.53
N VAL A 285 12.35 -9.47 9.31
CA VAL A 285 12.47 -10.47 8.24
C VAL A 285 13.94 -10.71 7.88
N THR A 286 14.25 -11.88 7.34
CA THR A 286 15.59 -12.30 6.94
C THR A 286 15.61 -12.98 5.56
N ALA A 287 16.74 -12.85 4.86
CA ALA A 287 17.00 -13.43 3.53
C ALA A 287 17.67 -14.82 3.59
N GLY A 288 17.40 -15.58 4.66
CA GLY A 288 18.02 -16.87 4.94
C GLY A 288 18.07 -17.21 6.43
N VAL A 289 18.33 -18.48 6.75
CA VAL A 289 18.31 -19.01 8.11
C VAL A 289 19.73 -19.23 8.65
N PRO A 290 20.05 -18.78 9.89
CA PRO A 290 21.34 -19.04 10.54
C PRO A 290 21.63 -20.52 10.72
N SER A 291 22.86 -20.92 10.45
CA SER A 291 23.38 -22.25 10.77
C SER A 291 23.94 -22.25 12.20
N GLY A 292 23.25 -22.90 13.17
CA GLY A 292 23.71 -22.99 14.56
C GLY A 292 22.64 -23.51 15.53
N THR A 293 23.01 -23.97 16.74
CA THR A 293 22.09 -24.56 17.72
C THR A 293 21.77 -23.62 18.89
N ARG A 294 20.47 -23.61 19.28
CA ARG A 294 19.80 -22.82 20.34
C ARG A 294 19.63 -21.34 20.04
N HIS A 295 18.60 -21.03 19.26
CA HIS A 295 18.16 -19.67 19.02
C HIS A 295 17.01 -19.30 19.98
N SER A 296 17.06 -18.09 20.53
CA SER A 296 15.92 -17.50 21.26
C SER A 296 14.77 -17.10 20.32
N ALA A 297 14.96 -17.29 19.01
CA ALA A 297 14.06 -16.95 17.92
C ALA A 297 13.99 -18.09 16.91
N GLN A 298 12.82 -18.28 16.30
CA GLN A 298 12.56 -19.19 15.19
C GLN A 298 12.47 -18.39 13.88
N PHE A 299 12.66 -19.10 12.76
CA PHE A 299 12.60 -18.54 11.42
C PHE A 299 11.49 -19.25 10.63
N SER A 300 10.40 -18.55 10.38
CA SER A 300 9.23 -19.09 9.68
C SER A 300 9.23 -18.61 8.23
N PRO A 301 9.08 -19.49 7.22
CA PRO A 301 9.00 -19.04 5.82
C PRO A 301 7.75 -18.16 5.59
N LEU A 302 7.88 -17.19 4.69
CA LEU A 302 6.79 -16.32 4.24
C LEU A 302 6.15 -16.88 2.97
N ASP A 303 4.82 -16.84 2.89
CA ASP A 303 4.07 -17.25 1.70
C ASP A 303 4.33 -16.30 0.50
N GLU A 304 4.42 -15.00 0.78
CA GLU A 304 4.87 -13.96 -0.15
C GLU A 304 6.15 -13.30 0.37
N PRO A 305 7.32 -13.54 -0.25
CA PRO A 305 8.59 -12.96 0.19
C PRO A 305 8.64 -11.45 -0.09
N PHE A 306 9.22 -10.70 0.85
CA PHE A 306 9.52 -9.29 0.65
C PHE A 306 10.83 -9.16 -0.14
N ASP A 307 10.75 -9.07 -1.46
CA ASP A 307 11.93 -9.02 -2.33
C ASP A 307 12.78 -10.30 -2.12
N GLN A 308 13.97 -10.20 -1.53
CA GLN A 308 14.85 -11.32 -1.21
C GLN A 308 14.72 -11.85 0.23
N PHE A 309 13.76 -11.33 1.00
CA PHE A 309 13.54 -11.70 2.41
C PHE A 309 12.36 -12.67 2.51
N ASP A 310 12.66 -13.93 2.76
CA ASP A 310 11.76 -15.07 2.63
C ASP A 310 11.41 -15.72 3.99
N HIS A 311 12.00 -15.26 5.09
CA HIS A 311 11.69 -15.76 6.42
C HIS A 311 11.37 -14.63 7.42
N LEU A 312 10.41 -14.88 8.29
CA LEU A 312 10.03 -14.07 9.43
C LEU A 312 10.76 -14.53 10.69
N VAL A 313 11.24 -13.59 11.51
CA VAL A 313 11.86 -13.88 12.81
C VAL A 313 10.79 -13.82 13.90
N CYS A 314 10.51 -14.97 14.50
CA CYS A 314 9.49 -15.14 15.54
C CYS A 314 10.12 -15.60 16.86
N ALA A 315 9.44 -15.43 17.99
CA ALA A 315 9.83 -16.11 19.23
C ALA A 315 9.56 -17.61 19.15
N THR A 316 9.99 -18.39 20.14
CA THR A 316 9.82 -19.85 20.18
C THR A 316 8.36 -20.30 20.21
N ASP A 317 7.44 -19.42 20.59
CA ASP A 317 5.99 -19.61 20.59
C ASP A 317 5.31 -19.09 19.30
N GLY A 318 6.09 -18.61 18.32
CA GLY A 318 5.59 -18.01 17.09
C GLY A 318 5.31 -16.51 17.17
N SER A 319 5.53 -15.85 18.32
CA SER A 319 5.18 -14.42 18.50
C SER A 319 6.18 -13.47 17.83
N THR A 320 5.70 -12.63 16.90
CA THR A 320 6.47 -11.50 16.34
C THR A 320 6.52 -10.30 17.27
N GLY A 321 5.44 -10.03 18.01
CA GLY A 321 5.36 -8.91 18.94
C GLY A 321 6.38 -9.01 20.09
N LEU A 322 6.67 -10.23 20.56
CA LEU A 322 7.70 -10.47 21.57
C LEU A 322 9.10 -10.15 21.04
N ILE A 323 9.40 -10.52 19.78
CA ILE A 323 10.65 -10.19 19.10
C ILE A 323 10.81 -8.68 18.96
N ALA A 324 9.75 -7.98 18.55
CA ALA A 324 9.75 -6.52 18.43
C ALA A 324 10.03 -5.82 19.78
N ASN A 325 9.43 -6.32 20.87
CA ASN A 325 9.67 -5.78 22.20
C ASN A 325 11.13 -5.97 22.65
N LEU A 326 11.66 -7.19 22.50
CA LEU A 326 13.07 -7.48 22.81
C LEU A 326 14.04 -6.64 21.96
N LEU A 327 13.69 -6.38 20.69
CA LEU A 327 14.47 -5.52 19.81
C LEU A 327 14.52 -4.09 20.34
N LEU A 328 13.37 -3.51 20.67
CA LEU A 328 13.25 -2.10 21.11
C LEU A 328 13.81 -1.85 22.52
N MET A 329 14.01 -2.91 23.30
CA MET A 329 14.76 -2.90 24.57
C MET A 329 16.28 -3.10 24.38
N ASP A 330 16.78 -3.17 23.15
CA ASP A 330 18.17 -3.54 22.78
C ASP A 330 18.64 -4.88 23.37
N ALA A 331 17.70 -5.80 23.64
CA ALA A 331 17.96 -7.11 24.27
C ALA A 331 17.99 -8.27 23.26
N LEU A 332 17.71 -8.00 21.98
CA LEU A 332 17.66 -9.01 20.91
C LEU A 332 18.98 -9.18 20.15
N ALA A 333 19.84 -8.15 20.14
CA ALA A 333 21.06 -8.11 19.32
C ALA A 333 22.00 -9.30 19.57
N ASP A 334 22.14 -9.72 20.83
CA ASP A 334 23.01 -10.83 21.25
C ASP A 334 22.33 -12.20 21.12
N LYS A 335 21.01 -12.21 20.94
CA LYS A 335 20.17 -13.43 20.90
C LYS A 335 19.92 -13.96 19.50
N VAL A 336 20.16 -13.14 18.47
CA VAL A 336 19.96 -13.46 17.05
C VAL A 336 21.29 -13.28 16.30
N PRO A 337 21.88 -14.36 15.74
CA PRO A 337 23.18 -14.30 15.07
C PRO A 337 23.23 -13.26 13.95
N GLY A 338 24.23 -12.37 13.98
CA GLY A 338 24.41 -11.33 12.97
C GLY A 338 23.49 -10.12 13.09
N LEU A 339 22.45 -10.16 13.93
CA LEU A 339 21.53 -9.03 14.11
C LEU A 339 22.21 -7.85 14.80
N GLY A 340 23.06 -8.07 15.80
CA GLY A 340 23.80 -6.99 16.47
C GLY A 340 24.73 -6.19 15.55
N ALA A 341 25.20 -6.80 14.46
CA ALA A 341 25.97 -6.15 13.40
C ALA A 341 25.08 -5.57 12.28
N SER A 342 23.77 -5.70 12.39
CA SER A 342 22.82 -5.15 11.42
C SER A 342 22.59 -3.66 11.66
N PRO A 343 22.13 -2.92 10.64
CA PRO A 343 21.77 -1.52 10.82
C PRO A 343 20.56 -1.30 11.73
N ILE A 344 19.75 -2.34 11.98
CA ILE A 344 18.56 -2.28 12.83
C ILE A 344 18.97 -2.01 14.29
N SER A 345 19.91 -2.78 14.83
CA SER A 345 20.39 -2.60 16.22
C SER A 345 21.01 -1.22 16.43
N ARG A 346 21.70 -0.69 15.41
CA ARG A 346 22.20 0.69 15.47
C ARG A 346 21.06 1.70 15.53
N ALA A 347 20.05 1.58 14.68
CA ALA A 347 18.91 2.49 14.68
C ALA A 347 18.15 2.48 16.02
N VAL A 348 18.03 1.30 16.67
CA VAL A 348 17.44 1.18 18.01
C VAL A 348 18.25 1.97 19.04
N ARG A 349 19.58 1.86 19.02
CA ARG A 349 20.48 2.60 19.92
C ARG A 349 20.48 4.10 19.67
N ASP A 350 20.39 4.52 18.41
CA ASP A 350 20.24 5.93 18.04
C ASP A 350 18.95 6.53 18.63
N GLY A 351 17.95 5.69 18.96
CA GLY A 351 16.73 6.08 19.69
C GLY A 351 15.64 6.70 18.82
N VAL A 352 15.82 6.71 17.50
CA VAL A 352 14.83 7.16 16.52
C VAL A 352 14.76 6.14 15.39
N LEU A 353 13.61 5.49 15.27
CA LEU A 353 13.29 4.60 14.17
C LEU A 353 12.32 5.33 13.25
N LEU A 354 12.82 5.76 12.10
CA LEU A 354 12.00 6.36 11.06
C LEU A 354 11.58 5.26 10.10
N PHE A 355 10.29 5.07 9.92
CA PHE A 355 9.74 4.10 9.00
C PHE A 355 9.18 4.81 7.78
N ARG A 356 9.70 4.50 6.60
CA ARG A 356 9.17 5.01 5.33
C ARG A 356 8.02 4.12 4.87
N GLN A 357 6.98 4.73 4.32
CA GLN A 357 5.90 3.97 3.71
C GLN A 357 6.43 3.28 2.44
N VAL A 358 6.33 1.95 2.36
CA VAL A 358 6.72 1.17 1.18
C VAL A 358 5.51 0.86 0.31
N ASP A 359 4.36 0.65 0.94
CA ASP A 359 3.05 0.50 0.33
C ASP A 359 1.94 1.03 1.27
N SER A 360 0.67 0.84 0.92
CA SER A 360 -0.44 1.40 1.70
C SER A 360 -0.55 0.89 3.15
N ALA A 361 0.24 -0.13 3.52
CA ALA A 361 0.16 -0.82 4.79
C ALA A 361 1.50 -1.12 5.46
N THR A 362 2.54 -1.33 4.66
CA THR A 362 3.86 -1.72 5.10
C THR A 362 4.76 -0.49 5.17
N TRP A 363 5.40 -0.37 6.31
CA TRP A 363 6.41 0.62 6.58
C TRP A 363 7.75 -0.09 6.76
N GLU A 364 8.81 0.40 6.14
CA GLU A 364 10.16 -0.17 6.28
C GLU A 364 11.03 0.78 7.07
N LEU A 365 11.87 0.24 7.96
CA LEU A 365 12.87 1.02 8.65
C LEU A 365 13.80 1.70 7.64
N ALA A 366 13.77 3.02 7.66
CA ALA A 366 14.71 3.84 6.96
C ALA A 366 16.02 3.91 7.76
N VAL A 367 17.03 3.19 7.29
CA VAL A 367 18.37 3.17 7.90
C VAL A 367 19.07 4.53 7.79
N THR A 368 18.64 5.30 6.81
CA THR A 368 19.11 6.61 6.41
C THR A 368 17.90 7.46 6.08
N ARG A 369 18.06 8.79 6.05
CA ARG A 369 16.93 9.69 5.81
C ARG A 369 16.23 9.35 4.51
N PRO A 370 14.92 9.01 4.54
CA PRO A 370 14.14 8.88 3.33
C PRO A 370 14.19 10.20 2.59
N THR A 371 14.28 10.06 1.31
CA THR A 371 14.19 11.20 0.42
C THR A 371 12.75 11.63 0.36
N GLU A 372 11.82 10.67 0.27
CA GLU A 372 10.40 10.90 -0.04
C GLU A 372 9.41 10.07 0.76
N GLY A 373 8.14 10.41 0.55
CA GLY A 373 6.99 9.63 0.97
C GLY A 373 6.55 9.95 2.39
N LYS A 374 5.49 9.29 2.82
CA LYS A 374 5.06 9.36 4.21
C LYS A 374 6.05 8.60 5.07
N VAL A 375 6.32 9.17 6.23
CA VAL A 375 7.12 8.53 7.26
C VAL A 375 6.35 8.51 8.57
N ARG A 376 6.62 7.48 9.36
CA ARG A 376 6.22 7.39 10.77
C ARG A 376 7.46 7.25 11.61
N ALA A 377 7.39 7.64 12.88
CA ALA A 377 8.54 7.52 13.76
C ALA A 377 8.16 6.82 15.06
N LEU A 378 9.01 5.88 15.48
CA LEU A 378 9.14 5.52 16.90
C LEU A 378 10.34 6.26 17.45
N VAL A 379 10.13 7.03 18.50
CA VAL A 379 11.13 7.91 19.11
C VAL A 379 11.21 7.58 20.60
N GLN A 380 12.40 7.33 21.13
CA GLN A 380 12.57 7.18 22.57
C GLN A 380 12.04 8.42 23.29
N SER A 381 11.32 8.25 24.40
CA SER A 381 10.64 9.37 25.09
C SER A 381 11.59 10.52 25.42
N ARG A 382 12.87 10.23 25.76
CA ARG A 382 13.92 11.22 26.02
C ARG A 382 14.29 12.11 24.82
N LEU A 383 14.03 11.67 23.59
CA LEU A 383 14.34 12.39 22.34
C LEU A 383 13.09 13.01 21.70
N SER A 384 11.89 12.77 22.25
CA SER A 384 10.62 13.15 21.63
C SER A 384 10.50 14.66 21.41
N ASP A 385 10.81 15.47 22.43
CA ASP A 385 10.72 16.93 22.31
C ASP A 385 11.70 17.51 21.27
N ALA A 386 12.93 16.98 21.23
CA ALA A 386 13.92 17.38 20.23
C ALA A 386 13.48 16.99 18.82
N PHE A 387 12.89 15.80 18.65
CA PHE A 387 12.39 15.32 17.37
C PHE A 387 11.20 16.17 16.88
N MET A 388 10.27 16.52 17.78
CA MET A 388 9.12 17.35 17.42
C MET A 388 9.51 18.76 16.98
N ARG A 389 10.65 19.31 17.41
CA ARG A 389 11.20 20.57 16.88
C ARG A 389 11.63 20.48 15.41
N LEU A 390 11.94 19.28 14.91
CA LEU A 390 12.29 19.06 13.51
C LEU A 390 11.06 18.86 12.63
N VAL A 391 9.91 18.47 13.18
CA VAL A 391 8.69 18.22 12.40
C VAL A 391 7.89 19.51 12.28
N SER A 392 7.83 20.07 11.08
CA SER A 392 7.00 21.23 10.75
C SER A 392 5.55 20.79 10.49
N GLY A 393 4.56 21.70 10.59
CA GLY A 393 3.15 21.41 10.28
C GLY A 393 2.17 21.56 11.45
N PRO A 394 0.91 21.08 11.32
CA PRO A 394 -0.11 21.20 12.37
C PRO A 394 0.36 20.55 13.68
N GLN A 395 -0.10 21.06 14.83
CA GLN A 395 0.29 20.51 16.14
C GLN A 395 0.02 19.00 16.20
N ARG A 396 1.11 18.22 16.08
CA ARG A 396 1.10 16.76 16.25
C ARG A 396 1.59 16.47 17.66
N HIS A 397 0.84 15.66 18.38
CA HIS A 397 1.25 15.19 19.69
C HIS A 397 1.80 13.76 19.57
N PRO A 398 3.02 13.49 20.04
CA PRO A 398 3.49 12.13 20.17
C PRO A 398 2.55 11.35 21.09
N ARG A 399 2.19 10.14 20.68
CA ARG A 399 1.39 9.22 21.51
C ARG A 399 2.29 8.17 22.14
N GLU A 400 1.87 7.60 23.26
CA GLU A 400 2.59 6.48 23.86
C GLU A 400 2.55 5.26 22.93
N ALA A 401 3.72 4.65 22.66
CA ALA A 401 3.80 3.45 21.85
C ALA A 401 3.36 2.22 22.66
N ARG A 402 3.24 1.04 22.01
CA ARG A 402 3.03 -0.23 22.71
C ARG A 402 4.30 -0.71 23.47
N PHE A 403 5.42 -0.01 23.28
CA PHE A 403 6.73 -0.35 23.80
C PHE A 403 7.13 0.68 24.85
N GLU A 404 7.53 0.19 26.03
CA GLU A 404 7.90 1.04 27.16
C GLU A 404 9.04 2.00 26.77
N SER A 405 8.96 3.25 27.20
CA SER A 405 9.93 4.31 26.88
C SER A 405 10.03 4.74 25.41
N TRP A 406 9.07 4.33 24.57
CA TRP A 406 8.94 4.79 23.19
C TRP A 406 7.64 5.56 22.96
N CYS A 407 7.73 6.61 22.16
CA CYS A 407 6.62 7.40 21.67
C CYS A 407 6.47 7.19 20.17
N GLU A 408 5.25 7.18 19.69
CA GLU A 408 4.93 7.09 18.28
C GLU A 408 4.48 8.45 17.74
N VAL A 409 5.06 8.85 16.62
CA VAL A 409 4.64 10.01 15.84
C VAL A 409 3.82 9.50 14.66
N ALA A 410 2.60 10.01 14.52
CA ALA A 410 1.68 9.69 13.43
C ALA A 410 2.31 10.01 12.06
N ALA A 411 1.76 9.45 10.98
CA ALA A 411 2.32 9.67 9.65
C ALA A 411 2.38 11.15 9.26
N PHE A 412 3.53 11.57 8.74
CA PHE A 412 3.77 12.89 8.18
C PHE A 412 4.58 12.76 6.90
N ASP A 413 4.55 13.78 6.05
CA ASP A 413 5.38 13.77 4.85
C ASP A 413 6.84 14.05 5.22
N VAL A 414 7.80 13.31 4.64
CA VAL A 414 9.22 13.52 4.97
C VAL A 414 9.72 14.93 4.66
N THR A 415 9.04 15.67 3.78
CA THR A 415 9.32 17.09 3.50
C THR A 415 9.03 18.00 4.69
N GLU A 416 8.17 17.57 5.61
CA GLU A 416 7.89 18.26 6.87
C GLU A 416 9.01 18.05 7.91
N LEU A 417 9.90 17.08 7.70
CA LEU A 417 11.05 16.84 8.55
C LEU A 417 12.17 17.81 8.18
N ALA A 418 12.62 18.64 9.10
CA ALA A 418 13.80 19.47 8.89
C ALA A 418 15.09 18.64 8.93
N GLU A 419 16.17 19.16 8.34
CA GLU A 419 17.50 18.57 8.51
C GLU A 419 17.96 18.73 9.97
N ALA A 420 18.35 17.61 10.59
CA ALA A 420 18.95 17.63 11.93
C ALA A 420 20.39 18.14 11.82
N ARG A 421 20.60 19.40 12.15
CA ARG A 421 21.93 20.05 12.14
C ARG A 421 22.45 20.20 13.56
N GLU A 422 23.77 20.15 13.70
CA GLU A 422 24.45 20.34 15.00
C GLU A 422 24.10 21.67 15.66
N SER A 423 23.78 22.70 14.87
CA SER A 423 23.37 24.02 15.35
C SER A 423 21.92 24.11 15.83
N THR A 424 21.04 23.18 15.46
CA THR A 424 19.58 23.26 15.72
C THR A 424 19.05 22.12 16.59
N ALA A 425 19.61 20.93 16.47
CA ALA A 425 19.21 19.74 17.22
C ALA A 425 20.43 18.84 17.49
N PRO A 426 21.34 19.22 18.42
CA PRO A 426 22.58 18.49 18.67
C PRO A 426 22.33 17.06 19.16
N GLU A 427 21.24 16.81 19.89
CA GLU A 427 20.89 15.46 20.37
C GLU A 427 20.49 14.50 19.24
N LEU A 428 20.16 15.04 18.05
CA LEU A 428 19.70 14.31 16.88
C LEU A 428 20.70 14.34 15.72
N ALA A 429 21.79 15.12 15.83
CA ALA A 429 22.79 15.27 14.78
C ALA A 429 23.53 13.96 14.47
N SER A 430 23.64 13.04 15.45
CA SER A 430 24.24 11.72 15.26
C SER A 430 23.25 10.64 14.77
N VAL A 431 21.95 10.94 14.74
CA VAL A 431 20.91 9.96 14.39
C VAL A 431 20.88 9.76 12.88
N ARG A 432 21.30 8.57 12.43
CA ARG A 432 21.59 8.30 11.01
C ARG A 432 20.39 8.47 10.08
N CYS A 433 19.21 8.05 10.53
CA CYS A 433 17.97 8.13 9.76
C CYS A 433 17.44 9.56 9.58
N LEU A 434 18.08 10.57 10.18
CA LEU A 434 17.76 11.99 9.99
C LEU A 434 18.77 12.70 9.10
N GLN A 435 19.87 12.03 8.71
CA GLN A 435 20.98 12.58 7.94
C GLN A 435 20.92 12.20 6.46
N ARG A 436 21.34 13.14 5.60
CA ARG A 436 21.40 12.93 4.14
C ARG A 436 22.53 11.98 3.75
N ILE A 437 22.29 11.20 2.70
CA ILE A 437 23.33 10.42 1.98
C ILE A 437 23.53 10.94 0.55
N GLU A 438 22.69 11.83 0.04
CA GLU A 438 22.83 12.33 -1.33
C GLU A 438 22.89 13.84 -1.36
N ILE A 439 23.71 14.34 -2.30
CA ILE A 439 23.91 15.75 -2.59
C ILE A 439 23.32 16.04 -3.97
N GLY A 440 22.43 17.02 -4.04
CA GLY A 440 21.72 17.45 -5.25
C GLY A 440 20.19 17.32 -5.16
N PRO A 441 19.47 17.88 -6.16
CA PRO A 441 18.02 17.80 -6.28
C PRO A 441 17.54 16.38 -6.54
N GLN A 442 16.36 16.03 -6.01
CA GLN A 442 15.73 14.73 -6.20
C GLN A 442 14.26 14.91 -6.53
N LEU A 443 13.80 14.10 -7.48
CA LEU A 443 12.39 14.00 -7.83
C LEU A 443 11.78 12.79 -7.13
N GLN A 444 10.65 13.04 -6.50
CA GLN A 444 10.04 12.17 -5.53
C GLN A 444 8.57 11.93 -5.84
N LEU A 445 8.04 10.78 -5.44
CA LEU A 445 6.63 10.44 -5.53
C LEU A 445 6.03 10.36 -4.13
N VAL A 446 4.92 11.05 -3.93
CA VAL A 446 4.25 11.21 -2.65
C VAL A 446 2.83 10.65 -2.74
N GLY A 447 2.50 9.73 -1.83
CA GLY A 447 1.18 9.09 -1.79
C GLY A 447 1.01 8.00 -2.85
N GLY A 448 -0.21 7.85 -3.35
CA GLY A 448 -0.61 6.74 -4.24
C GLY A 448 -0.74 5.38 -3.54
N VAL A 449 -1.34 4.41 -4.23
CA VAL A 449 -1.44 3.01 -3.77
C VAL A 449 -0.38 2.19 -4.49
N ARG A 450 0.45 1.45 -3.76
CA ARG A 450 1.52 0.62 -4.35
C ARG A 450 1.00 -0.78 -4.66
N VAL A 451 1.35 -1.30 -5.83
CA VAL A 451 0.96 -2.64 -6.32
C VAL A 451 2.14 -3.20 -7.13
N ASP A 452 2.59 -4.43 -6.86
CA ASP A 452 3.57 -5.20 -7.64
C ASP A 452 4.74 -4.39 -8.24
N GLY A 453 5.59 -3.84 -7.37
CA GLY A 453 6.76 -3.05 -7.77
C GLY A 453 6.45 -1.66 -8.35
N GLY A 454 5.19 -1.34 -8.63
CA GLY A 454 4.70 -0.08 -9.19
C GLY A 454 3.65 0.61 -8.33
N TYR A 455 2.82 1.44 -8.97
CA TYR A 455 1.69 2.13 -8.36
C TYR A 455 0.38 1.74 -9.08
N LEU A 456 -0.72 1.72 -8.35
CA LEU A 456 -2.05 1.65 -8.93
C LEU A 456 -2.29 2.90 -9.77
N GLY A 457 -2.44 2.71 -11.07
CA GLY A 457 -2.59 3.76 -12.07
C GLY A 457 -3.98 4.37 -12.15
N LEU A 458 -4.83 4.24 -11.12
CA LEU A 458 -6.17 4.80 -11.15
C LEU A 458 -6.15 6.31 -10.92
N SER A 459 -6.74 7.07 -11.84
CA SER A 459 -6.91 8.52 -11.72
C SER A 459 -7.69 8.89 -10.44
N GLY A 460 -7.15 9.83 -9.67
CA GLY A 460 -7.62 10.18 -8.32
C GLY A 460 -6.84 9.47 -7.20
N LEU A 461 -6.12 8.39 -7.51
CA LEU A 461 -5.22 7.68 -6.59
C LEU A 461 -3.76 7.67 -7.06
N LEU A 462 -3.43 8.47 -8.08
CA LEU A 462 -2.05 8.63 -8.54
C LEU A 462 -1.19 9.36 -7.50
N PRO A 463 0.11 9.03 -7.38
CA PRO A 463 1.02 9.75 -6.49
C PRO A 463 1.30 11.17 -7.01
N GLU A 464 1.44 12.13 -6.10
CA GLU A 464 1.95 13.47 -6.41
C GLU A 464 3.46 13.43 -6.66
N VAL A 465 4.00 14.44 -7.34
CA VAL A 465 5.45 14.56 -7.58
C VAL A 465 6.02 15.66 -6.72
N TYR A 466 7.10 15.40 -5.98
CA TYR A 466 7.83 16.41 -5.23
C TYR A 466 9.25 16.60 -5.76
N CYS A 467 9.65 17.85 -5.98
CA CYS A 467 11.02 18.23 -6.25
C CYS A 467 11.21 19.68 -5.77
N ALA A 468 11.86 19.86 -4.62
CA ALA A 468 12.10 21.16 -4.00
C ALA A 468 12.77 22.18 -4.94
N GLU A 469 13.53 21.67 -5.90
CA GLU A 469 14.34 22.47 -6.80
C GLU A 469 13.75 22.65 -8.20
N ALA A 470 12.63 22.01 -8.51
CA ALA A 470 11.98 22.18 -9.80
C ALA A 470 10.98 23.35 -9.77
N GLU A 471 10.84 24.03 -10.90
CA GLU A 471 9.78 25.01 -11.16
C GLU A 471 8.61 24.36 -11.90
N HIS A 472 8.90 23.31 -12.69
CA HIS A 472 7.91 22.54 -13.44
C HIS A 472 8.22 21.05 -13.34
N ALA A 473 7.20 20.20 -13.47
CA ALA A 473 7.36 18.75 -13.57
C ALA A 473 6.60 18.20 -14.78
N SER A 474 7.23 17.31 -15.54
CA SER A 474 6.67 16.71 -16.76
C SER A 474 6.80 15.19 -16.73
N MET A 475 5.85 14.51 -17.36
CA MET A 475 5.80 13.05 -17.47
C MET A 475 5.90 12.59 -18.92
N PHE A 476 6.68 11.52 -19.14
CA PHE A 476 6.91 10.90 -20.43
C PHE A 476 6.61 9.40 -20.36
N ARG A 477 5.90 8.85 -21.35
CA ARG A 477 5.71 7.41 -21.50
C ARG A 477 6.94 6.82 -22.18
N LEU A 478 7.42 5.68 -21.67
CA LEU A 478 8.47 4.90 -22.31
C LEU A 478 7.84 3.85 -23.24
N SER A 479 8.27 3.82 -24.50
CA SER A 479 7.96 2.73 -25.42
C SER A 479 9.23 2.17 -26.06
N GLU A 480 9.22 0.86 -26.31
CA GLU A 480 10.21 0.19 -27.15
C GLU A 480 9.56 -0.10 -28.51
N GLU A 481 9.84 0.76 -29.50
CA GLU A 481 9.51 0.49 -30.91
C GLU A 481 10.79 0.16 -31.65
N SER A 482 10.83 -0.97 -32.35
CA SER A 482 11.95 -1.36 -33.23
C SER A 482 13.34 -1.38 -32.57
N GLY A 483 13.40 -1.73 -31.27
CA GLY A 483 14.66 -1.80 -30.52
C GLY A 483 15.29 -0.45 -30.16
N LYS A 484 14.60 0.67 -30.43
CA LYS A 484 14.97 2.01 -29.96
C LYS A 484 13.96 2.47 -28.92
N ARG A 485 14.43 2.81 -27.72
CA ARG A 485 13.59 3.42 -26.68
C ARG A 485 13.21 4.83 -27.10
N ARG A 486 11.91 5.12 -27.11
CA ARG A 486 11.36 6.45 -27.41
C ARG A 486 10.59 6.92 -26.19
N SER A 487 10.81 8.18 -25.79
CA SER A 487 10.02 8.85 -24.77
C SER A 487 9.03 9.80 -25.45
N THR A 488 7.77 9.70 -25.07
CA THR A 488 6.70 10.58 -25.58
C THR A 488 6.16 11.40 -24.42
N HIS A 489 6.13 12.73 -24.55
CA HIS A 489 5.52 13.61 -23.54
C HIS A 489 4.03 13.28 -23.40
N ILE A 490 3.57 13.12 -22.17
CA ILE A 490 2.18 12.75 -21.85
C ILE A 490 1.46 13.88 -21.13
N ALA A 491 2.10 14.44 -20.12
CA ALA A 491 1.48 15.44 -19.26
C ALA A 491 2.53 16.37 -18.64
N THR A 492 2.09 17.59 -18.35
CA THR A 492 2.79 18.53 -17.46
C THR A 492 1.97 18.62 -16.18
N LEU A 493 2.62 18.48 -15.03
CA LEU A 493 1.99 18.51 -13.72
C LEU A 493 1.91 19.95 -13.20
N GLU A 494 0.87 20.24 -12.42
CA GLU A 494 0.56 21.58 -11.92
C GLU A 494 1.08 21.77 -10.49
N PRO A 495 1.70 22.91 -10.14
CA PRO A 495 2.10 23.20 -8.76
C PRO A 495 0.91 23.15 -7.79
N VAL A 496 1.07 22.48 -6.65
CA VAL A 496 -0.02 22.28 -5.67
C VAL A 496 0.02 23.34 -4.56
N GLY A 497 -0.59 24.50 -4.83
CA GLY A 497 -0.91 25.53 -3.82
C GLY A 497 0.23 25.91 -2.88
N GLU A 498 -0.06 26.02 -1.57
CA GLU A 498 0.89 26.41 -0.49
C GLU A 498 2.03 25.40 -0.24
N ARG A 499 2.12 24.30 -1.00
CA ARG A 499 3.17 23.28 -0.85
C ARG A 499 4.27 23.48 -1.91
N PRO A 500 5.35 24.24 -1.61
CA PRO A 500 6.40 24.51 -2.58
C PRO A 500 7.10 23.22 -3.03
N GLY A 501 7.32 23.10 -4.35
CA GLY A 501 7.97 21.93 -4.96
C GLY A 501 7.08 20.70 -5.11
N VAL A 502 5.78 20.76 -4.75
CA VAL A 502 4.82 19.67 -5.00
C VAL A 502 4.05 19.95 -6.28
N PHE A 503 3.93 18.94 -7.15
CA PHE A 503 3.25 18.96 -8.43
C PHE A 503 2.19 17.86 -8.49
N GLY A 504 0.97 18.24 -8.83
CA GLY A 504 -0.21 17.39 -8.86
C GLY A 504 -0.76 17.21 -10.28
N TRP A 505 -1.73 16.31 -10.38
CA TRP A 505 -2.37 15.95 -11.65
C TRP A 505 -3.46 16.94 -12.00
N SER A 506 -3.50 17.38 -13.26
CA SER A 506 -4.62 18.17 -13.77
C SER A 506 -5.93 17.38 -13.68
N PRO A 507 -7.06 18.03 -13.38
CA PRO A 507 -8.37 17.38 -13.34
C PRO A 507 -8.68 16.68 -14.67
N GLY A 508 -9.12 15.42 -14.61
CA GLY A 508 -9.51 14.66 -15.80
C GLY A 508 -8.40 13.85 -16.48
N HIS A 509 -7.20 13.77 -15.88
CA HIS A 509 -6.20 12.81 -16.31
C HIS A 509 -6.75 11.36 -16.25
N GLY A 510 -6.46 10.55 -17.29
CA GLY A 510 -6.92 9.15 -17.38
C GLY A 510 -6.14 8.19 -16.49
N ASP A 511 -6.53 6.92 -16.51
CA ASP A 511 -5.78 5.85 -15.84
C ASP A 511 -4.44 5.58 -16.55
N LEU A 512 -3.44 5.12 -15.80
CA LEU A 512 -2.08 4.86 -16.24
C LEU A 512 -1.77 3.36 -16.21
N GLU A 513 -1.03 2.91 -17.22
CA GLU A 513 -0.59 1.52 -17.36
C GLU A 513 0.79 1.50 -18.04
N GLY A 514 1.72 0.74 -17.47
CA GLY A 514 3.08 0.57 -17.98
C GLY A 514 4.11 1.56 -17.44
N PRO A 515 5.31 1.63 -18.06
CA PRO A 515 6.45 2.41 -17.57
C PRO A 515 6.46 3.87 -18.06
N TYR A 516 6.85 4.78 -17.16
CA TYR A 516 6.90 6.23 -17.35
C TYR A 516 8.17 6.85 -16.72
N VAL A 517 8.51 8.06 -17.14
CA VAL A 517 9.55 8.90 -16.53
C VAL A 517 8.98 10.26 -16.14
N PHE A 518 9.21 10.69 -14.91
CA PHE A 518 9.00 12.06 -14.47
C PHE A 518 10.30 12.86 -14.56
N ALA A 519 10.23 14.13 -14.93
CA ALA A 519 11.35 15.04 -14.98
C ALA A 519 10.97 16.40 -14.38
N GLY A 520 11.70 16.84 -13.37
CA GLY A 520 11.63 18.18 -12.80
C GLY A 520 12.59 19.10 -13.55
N THR A 521 12.13 20.31 -13.89
CA THR A 521 12.92 21.30 -14.62
C THR A 521 12.99 22.65 -13.90
N ARG A 522 14.11 23.34 -14.04
CA ARG A 522 14.37 24.72 -13.60
C ARG A 522 15.11 25.44 -14.72
N ASP A 523 14.72 26.66 -15.08
CA ASP A 523 15.35 27.44 -16.16
C ASP A 523 15.44 26.67 -17.49
N GLY A 524 14.45 25.81 -17.78
CA GLY A 524 14.42 24.97 -18.99
C GLY A 524 15.34 23.75 -18.98
N ARG A 525 16.08 23.50 -17.90
CA ARG A 525 16.98 22.33 -17.74
C ARG A 525 16.41 21.30 -16.79
N VAL A 526 16.61 20.02 -17.08
CA VAL A 526 16.21 18.93 -16.17
C VAL A 526 17.12 18.96 -14.95
N VAL A 527 16.53 19.12 -13.76
CA VAL A 527 17.25 19.07 -12.48
C VAL A 527 17.21 17.68 -11.86
N ALA A 528 16.13 16.92 -12.05
CA ALA A 528 15.99 15.57 -11.53
C ALA A 528 14.94 14.74 -12.31
N PRO A 529 15.28 13.52 -12.76
CA PRO A 529 14.32 12.61 -13.36
C PRO A 529 14.11 11.30 -12.57
N ARG A 530 13.02 10.58 -12.85
CA ARG A 530 12.69 9.30 -12.22
C ARG A 530 11.79 8.39 -13.05
N GLU A 531 12.14 7.11 -13.16
CA GLU A 531 11.30 6.08 -13.78
C GLU A 531 10.28 5.45 -12.80
N VAL A 532 9.07 5.15 -13.29
CA VAL A 532 7.94 4.66 -12.49
C VAL A 532 7.08 3.70 -13.31
N LEU A 533 6.60 2.61 -12.70
CA LEU A 533 5.67 1.65 -13.28
C LEU A 533 4.26 1.84 -12.71
N PHE A 534 3.23 1.84 -13.56
CA PHE A 534 1.83 1.87 -13.16
C PHE A 534 1.07 0.61 -13.60
N HIS A 535 0.17 0.14 -12.74
CA HIS A 535 -0.73 -1.00 -12.97
C HIS A 535 -2.18 -0.56 -12.78
N SER A 536 -3.07 -0.92 -13.69
CA SER A 536 -4.49 -0.53 -13.63
C SER A 536 -5.36 -1.41 -12.72
N ARG A 537 -4.82 -2.54 -12.21
CA ARG A 537 -5.59 -3.58 -11.51
C ARG A 537 -4.82 -4.17 -10.31
N GLY A 538 -5.56 -4.60 -9.27
CA GLY A 538 -5.04 -5.39 -8.15
C GLY A 538 -5.03 -6.90 -8.48
N LEU A 539 -3.98 -7.62 -8.05
CA LEU A 539 -3.73 -9.01 -8.48
C LEU A 539 -4.20 -10.11 -7.50
N SER A 540 -4.51 -9.77 -6.24
CA SER A 540 -4.80 -10.74 -5.16
C SER A 540 -6.07 -10.41 -4.36
N HIS A 541 -6.53 -11.36 -3.55
CA HIS A 541 -7.78 -11.31 -2.76
C HIS A 541 -7.67 -12.00 -1.37
N ASP A 542 -6.45 -12.31 -0.92
CA ASP A 542 -6.16 -12.93 0.39
C ASP A 542 -6.17 -11.91 1.53
N TYR A 543 -7.33 -11.33 1.78
CA TYR A 543 -7.48 -10.30 2.81
C TYR A 543 -7.29 -10.84 4.22
N GLU A 544 -6.62 -10.09 5.08
CA GLU A 544 -6.53 -10.40 6.51
C GLU A 544 -7.78 -9.93 7.27
N TYR A 545 -8.08 -10.59 8.39
CA TYR A 545 -9.19 -10.24 9.29
C TYR A 545 -8.66 -10.04 10.73
N PRO A 546 -9.39 -9.34 11.61
CA PRO A 546 -8.92 -9.12 12.97
C PRO A 546 -8.61 -10.38 13.75
N THR A 547 -7.53 -10.29 14.53
CA THR A 547 -6.94 -11.38 15.31
C THR A 547 -7.42 -11.41 16.76
N ASP A 548 -7.87 -10.27 17.30
CA ASP A 548 -8.36 -10.15 18.69
C ASP A 548 -9.82 -9.64 18.73
N PRO A 549 -10.82 -10.53 18.74
CA PRO A 549 -12.23 -10.17 18.79
C PRO A 549 -12.62 -9.32 20.02
N ALA A 550 -11.87 -9.40 21.13
CA ALA A 550 -12.20 -8.67 22.35
C ALA A 550 -12.05 -7.14 22.19
N ARG A 551 -11.31 -6.69 21.17
CA ARG A 551 -11.11 -5.27 20.86
C ARG A 551 -12.26 -4.64 20.08
N TRP A 552 -13.19 -5.46 19.60
CA TRP A 552 -14.21 -5.04 18.66
C TRP A 552 -15.62 -5.17 19.22
N LEU A 553 -16.48 -4.35 18.65
CA LEU A 553 -17.93 -4.41 18.78
C LEU A 553 -18.49 -4.65 17.39
N VAL A 554 -19.26 -5.72 17.27
CA VAL A 554 -20.05 -6.08 16.08
C VAL A 554 -21.50 -5.68 16.31
N GLU A 555 -22.21 -5.36 15.23
CA GLU A 555 -23.64 -5.01 15.30
C GLU A 555 -24.50 -6.21 15.77
N ASP A 556 -24.11 -7.42 15.39
CA ASP A 556 -24.74 -8.68 15.77
C ASP A 556 -23.67 -9.79 15.81
N CYS A 557 -23.81 -10.77 16.70
CA CYS A 557 -22.87 -11.88 16.88
C CYS A 557 -23.13 -13.05 15.90
N SER A 558 -24.24 -13.03 15.16
CA SER A 558 -24.59 -14.07 14.20
C SER A 558 -23.90 -13.89 12.85
N THR A 559 -23.30 -14.96 12.31
CA THR A 559 -22.74 -14.98 10.96
C THR A 559 -23.85 -15.25 9.94
N ASP A 560 -23.86 -14.55 8.81
CA ASP A 560 -24.89 -14.64 7.75
C ASP A 560 -24.76 -15.87 6.84
N VAL A 561 -23.57 -16.50 6.83
CA VAL A 561 -23.26 -17.72 6.08
C VAL A 561 -22.84 -18.87 7.00
N ALA A 562 -22.95 -20.11 6.53
CA ALA A 562 -22.54 -21.33 7.22
C ALA A 562 -21.74 -22.27 6.29
N PRO A 563 -20.86 -23.15 6.81
CA PRO A 563 -20.13 -24.12 6.00
C PRO A 563 -21.06 -25.00 5.15
N ALA A 564 -20.69 -25.26 3.89
CA ALA A 564 -21.54 -25.95 2.91
C ALA A 564 -22.04 -27.35 3.35
N GLY A 565 -21.32 -28.05 4.25
CA GLY A 565 -21.76 -29.33 4.81
C GLY A 565 -23.09 -29.27 5.57
N LEU A 566 -23.43 -28.12 6.18
CA LEU A 566 -24.74 -27.85 6.79
C LEU A 566 -25.79 -27.39 5.76
N ALA A 567 -25.37 -26.82 4.64
CA ALA A 567 -26.25 -26.32 3.58
C ALA A 567 -26.90 -27.45 2.76
N SER A 568 -26.19 -28.57 2.58
CA SER A 568 -26.72 -29.79 1.96
C SER A 568 -27.82 -30.45 2.81
N GLU A 569 -27.81 -30.28 4.12
CA GLU A 569 -28.92 -30.73 5.00
C GLU A 569 -30.11 -29.76 4.94
N ILE A 570 -29.87 -28.46 4.72
CA ILE A 570 -30.93 -27.46 4.46
C ILE A 570 -31.62 -27.76 3.11
N PHE A 571 -30.88 -28.22 2.10
CA PHE A 571 -31.41 -28.62 0.79
C PHE A 571 -32.43 -29.77 0.87
N LEU A 572 -32.23 -30.75 1.76
CA LEU A 572 -33.19 -31.84 1.99
C LEU A 572 -34.40 -31.40 2.84
N ALA A 573 -34.27 -30.32 3.60
CA ALA A 573 -35.31 -29.76 4.45
C ALA A 573 -36.37 -28.97 3.68
N THR A 574 -35.94 -28.23 2.66
CA THR A 574 -36.77 -27.27 1.91
C THR A 574 -37.45 -27.89 0.68
N GLY A 575 -37.03 -29.09 0.26
CA GLY A 575 -37.54 -29.80 -0.93
C GLY A 575 -39.00 -30.28 -0.91
N ILE A 576 -39.78 -30.07 0.16
CA ILE A 576 -41.20 -30.47 0.24
C ILE A 576 -42.09 -29.34 0.80
N GLY A 577 -41.68 -28.08 0.64
CA GLY A 577 -42.54 -26.90 0.81
C GLY A 577 -43.18 -26.52 -0.51
N SER A 578 -44.51 -26.36 -0.54
CA SER A 578 -45.30 -26.09 -1.75
C SER A 578 -44.67 -25.03 -2.68
N PRO A 579 -44.58 -25.27 -4.00
CA PRO A 579 -44.07 -24.30 -4.95
C PRO A 579 -45.09 -23.15 -5.04
N THR A 580 -44.89 -22.11 -4.25
CA THR A 580 -45.44 -20.81 -4.64
C THR A 580 -44.60 -20.37 -5.81
N ARG A 581 -45.09 -20.65 -7.02
CA ARG A 581 -44.58 -20.05 -8.26
C ARG A 581 -44.29 -18.59 -7.95
N LEU A 582 -43.04 -18.16 -8.14
CA LEU A 582 -42.81 -16.77 -8.50
C LEU A 582 -43.62 -16.57 -9.79
N PRO A 583 -44.64 -15.69 -9.83
CA PRO A 583 -44.88 -15.03 -11.09
C PRO A 583 -43.55 -14.37 -11.45
N ALA A 584 -43.11 -14.48 -12.70
CA ALA A 584 -42.16 -13.51 -13.24
C ALA A 584 -42.59 -12.15 -12.69
N VAL A 585 -41.73 -11.47 -11.91
CA VAL A 585 -42.09 -10.23 -11.22
C VAL A 585 -42.79 -9.35 -12.25
N ASP A 586 -44.12 -9.28 -12.17
CA ASP A 586 -44.93 -8.59 -13.16
C ASP A 586 -44.44 -7.15 -13.12
N ALA A 587 -44.04 -6.63 -14.28
CA ALA A 587 -43.49 -5.29 -14.43
C ALA A 587 -44.41 -4.18 -13.86
N LEU A 588 -45.66 -4.53 -13.54
CA LEU A 588 -46.72 -3.66 -13.02
C LEU A 588 -46.77 -3.54 -11.48
N ALA A 589 -46.02 -4.33 -10.70
CA ALA A 589 -46.00 -4.23 -9.23
C ALA A 589 -44.85 -3.35 -8.67
N LEU A 590 -44.04 -2.77 -9.56
CA LEU A 590 -42.79 -2.04 -9.28
C LEU A 590 -42.93 -0.51 -9.33
N GLU A 591 -44.14 0.04 -9.52
CA GLU A 591 -44.36 1.46 -9.83
C GLU A 591 -43.87 2.46 -8.76
N SER A 592 -43.54 2.01 -7.54
CA SER A 592 -43.18 2.90 -6.42
C SER A 592 -41.69 2.90 -6.03
N VAL A 593 -40.91 1.87 -6.38
CA VAL A 593 -39.46 1.79 -6.11
C VAL A 593 -38.74 1.35 -7.38
N HIS A 594 -37.77 2.15 -7.82
CA HIS A 594 -37.07 1.91 -9.07
C HIS A 594 -35.94 0.88 -8.87
N VAL A 595 -36.18 -0.37 -9.28
CA VAL A 595 -35.13 -1.42 -9.31
C VAL A 595 -34.25 -1.21 -10.53
N LEU A 596 -32.98 -0.95 -10.29
CA LEU A 596 -31.96 -0.78 -11.33
C LEU A 596 -31.40 -2.15 -11.72
N ARG A 597 -31.55 -2.53 -12.98
CA ARG A 597 -30.96 -3.75 -13.56
C ARG A 597 -29.54 -3.48 -14.09
N ASN A 598 -28.77 -4.55 -14.28
CA ASN A 598 -27.38 -4.51 -14.74
C ASN A 598 -26.56 -3.53 -13.88
N ARG A 599 -26.60 -3.76 -12.57
CA ARG A 599 -25.88 -2.98 -11.56
C ARG A 599 -24.84 -3.83 -10.86
N SER A 600 -24.13 -4.68 -11.58
CA SER A 600 -22.94 -5.33 -11.03
C SER A 600 -21.77 -4.35 -10.94
N VAL A 601 -20.67 -4.79 -10.32
CA VAL A 601 -19.39 -4.05 -10.33
C VAL A 601 -18.92 -3.79 -11.77
N ASP A 602 -19.05 -4.77 -12.66
CA ASP A 602 -18.54 -4.69 -14.03
C ASP A 602 -19.41 -3.78 -14.94
N ASP A 603 -20.64 -3.47 -14.52
CA ASP A 603 -21.54 -2.60 -15.27
C ASP A 603 -21.28 -1.10 -15.03
N ASN A 604 -20.43 -0.75 -14.05
CA ASN A 604 -20.09 0.63 -13.71
C ASN A 604 -18.59 0.79 -13.43
N ASN A 605 -17.91 1.57 -14.27
CA ASN A 605 -16.47 1.84 -14.14
C ASN A 605 -16.09 2.46 -12.77
N GLU A 606 -16.95 3.29 -12.16
CA GLU A 606 -16.65 3.85 -10.82
C GLU A 606 -16.66 2.76 -9.74
N HIS A 607 -17.60 1.80 -9.83
CA HIS A 607 -17.66 0.67 -8.89
C HIS A 607 -16.48 -0.28 -9.08
N ASP A 608 -16.13 -0.58 -10.33
CA ASP A 608 -14.97 -1.39 -10.67
C ASP A 608 -13.67 -0.77 -10.13
N ARG A 609 -13.43 0.51 -10.41
CA ARG A 609 -12.26 1.25 -9.91
C ARG A 609 -12.22 1.30 -8.38
N LEU A 610 -13.37 1.43 -7.72
CA LEU A 610 -13.45 1.39 -6.27
C LEU A 610 -13.12 0.00 -5.71
N VAL A 611 -13.61 -1.08 -6.32
CA VAL A 611 -13.25 -2.44 -5.91
C VAL A 611 -11.76 -2.69 -6.09
N GLU A 612 -11.15 -2.27 -7.21
CA GLU A 612 -9.71 -2.41 -7.43
C GLU A 612 -8.88 -1.62 -6.40
N ALA A 613 -9.29 -0.38 -6.10
CA ALA A 613 -8.64 0.43 -5.08
C ALA A 613 -8.73 -0.21 -3.69
N LEU A 614 -9.93 -0.63 -3.29
CA LEU A 614 -10.14 -1.26 -1.98
C LEU A 614 -9.40 -2.59 -1.89
N ALA A 615 -9.40 -3.40 -2.94
CA ALA A 615 -8.67 -4.67 -2.98
C ALA A 615 -7.17 -4.43 -2.85
N ALA A 616 -6.58 -3.52 -3.63
CA ALA A 616 -5.17 -3.19 -3.54
C ALA A 616 -4.76 -2.68 -2.13
N ILE A 617 -5.60 -1.85 -1.52
CA ILE A 617 -5.35 -1.32 -0.17
C ILE A 617 -5.48 -2.41 0.90
N LEU A 618 -6.55 -3.21 0.85
CA LEU A 618 -6.88 -4.21 1.87
C LEU A 618 -6.07 -5.52 1.71
N MET A 619 -5.41 -5.71 0.58
CA MET A 619 -4.35 -6.71 0.43
C MET A 619 -3.12 -6.33 1.24
N ALA A 620 -2.77 -5.05 1.25
CA ALA A 620 -1.60 -4.60 1.96
C ALA A 620 -1.85 -4.55 3.48
N ARG A 621 -3.03 -4.07 3.93
CA ARG A 621 -3.38 -3.90 5.36
C ARG A 621 -4.70 -4.55 5.74
N LYS A 622 -4.80 -4.97 7.00
CA LYS A 622 -6.00 -5.56 7.63
C LYS A 622 -7.27 -4.73 7.43
N GLY A 623 -7.23 -3.40 7.56
CA GLY A 623 -8.45 -2.59 7.53
C GLY A 623 -8.25 -1.13 7.15
N ILE A 624 -9.35 -0.46 6.81
CA ILE A 624 -9.41 0.96 6.42
C ILE A 624 -10.19 1.75 7.47
N ALA A 625 -9.63 2.86 7.94
CA ALA A 625 -10.35 3.76 8.83
C ALA A 625 -11.51 4.47 8.11
N GLU A 626 -12.59 4.73 8.84
CA GLU A 626 -13.80 5.34 8.31
C GLU A 626 -13.59 6.64 7.51
N SER A 627 -12.75 7.56 8.01
CA SER A 627 -12.44 8.82 7.33
C SER A 627 -11.72 8.61 6.00
N GLU A 628 -10.80 7.65 5.94
CA GLU A 628 -10.04 7.35 4.74
C GLU A 628 -10.93 6.67 3.69
N LEU A 629 -11.84 5.78 4.10
CA LEU A 629 -12.83 5.19 3.18
C LEU A 629 -13.72 6.27 2.54
N ILE A 630 -14.12 7.29 3.32
CA ILE A 630 -14.86 8.45 2.79
C ILE A 630 -14.03 9.22 1.77
N GLU A 631 -12.75 9.46 2.04
CA GLU A 631 -11.85 10.14 1.10
C GLU A 631 -11.69 9.35 -0.21
N ILE A 632 -11.52 8.02 -0.13
CA ILE A 632 -11.42 7.14 -1.31
C ILE A 632 -12.72 7.19 -2.11
N LEU A 633 -13.87 7.08 -1.44
CA LEU A 633 -15.19 7.19 -2.08
C LEU A 633 -15.37 8.55 -2.76
N GLY A 634 -15.00 9.65 -2.11
CA GLY A 634 -15.09 10.99 -2.68
C GLY A 634 -14.20 11.20 -3.91
N LYS A 635 -13.06 10.50 -3.99
CA LYS A 635 -12.14 10.56 -5.14
C LYS A 635 -12.61 9.74 -6.34
N ILE A 636 -13.21 8.57 -6.10
CA ILE A 636 -13.59 7.62 -7.15
C ILE A 636 -15.05 7.77 -7.56
N VAL A 637 -15.97 7.86 -6.60
CA VAL A 637 -17.42 7.94 -6.81
C VAL A 637 -17.84 9.41 -6.71
N ARG A 638 -17.69 10.14 -7.83
CA ARG A 638 -17.77 11.62 -7.88
C ARG A 638 -19.12 12.21 -7.44
N GLN A 639 -20.19 11.42 -7.45
CA GLN A 639 -21.53 11.83 -7.03
C GLN A 639 -21.80 11.65 -5.51
N ALA A 640 -20.83 11.17 -4.73
CA ALA A 640 -21.00 10.91 -3.30
C ALA A 640 -21.06 12.19 -2.42
N THR A 641 -20.82 13.38 -2.98
CA THR A 641 -20.58 14.62 -2.23
C THR A 641 -21.85 15.37 -1.78
N GLY A 642 -23.05 14.95 -2.22
CA GLY A 642 -24.33 15.58 -1.86
C GLY A 642 -25.30 14.71 -1.05
N PHE A 643 -24.99 13.43 -0.85
CA PHE A 643 -25.83 12.44 -0.15
C PHE A 643 -25.10 11.86 1.07
N ALA A 644 -25.84 11.21 1.97
CA ALA A 644 -25.28 10.50 3.12
C ALA A 644 -24.28 9.41 2.68
N VAL A 645 -22.99 9.77 2.54
CA VAL A 645 -21.86 8.84 2.27
C VAL A 645 -21.89 7.63 3.22
N TRP A 646 -22.41 7.84 4.42
CA TRP A 646 -22.70 6.81 5.42
C TRP A 646 -23.69 5.74 4.95
N GLY A 647 -24.75 6.14 4.24
CA GLY A 647 -25.69 5.23 3.60
C GLY A 647 -25.03 4.44 2.46
N ILE A 648 -24.16 5.05 1.66
CA ILE A 648 -23.42 4.33 0.61
C ILE A 648 -22.53 3.27 1.27
N ILE A 649 -21.71 3.66 2.26
CA ILE A 649 -20.85 2.73 3.00
C ILE A 649 -21.69 1.61 3.64
N ARG A 650 -22.82 1.93 4.27
CA ARG A 650 -23.74 0.92 4.84
C ARG A 650 -24.23 -0.04 3.76
N GLY A 651 -24.62 0.46 2.60
CA GLY A 651 -25.04 -0.36 1.46
C GLY A 651 -23.94 -1.31 0.97
N TRP A 652 -22.68 -0.87 0.92
CA TRP A 652 -21.54 -1.74 0.58
C TRP A 652 -21.28 -2.83 1.62
N VAL A 653 -21.51 -2.51 2.90
CA VAL A 653 -21.44 -3.49 4.00
C VAL A 653 -22.61 -4.50 3.91
N GLU A 654 -23.83 -4.03 3.63
CA GLU A 654 -25.03 -4.87 3.43
C GLU A 654 -24.99 -5.70 2.13
N ALA A 655 -24.32 -5.21 1.09
CA ALA A 655 -24.07 -5.95 -0.15
C ALA A 655 -22.98 -7.01 0.02
N GLY A 656 -22.24 -6.96 1.13
CA GLY A 656 -21.28 -7.99 1.49
C GLY A 656 -19.86 -7.81 0.97
N TYR A 657 -19.49 -6.62 0.49
CA TYR A 657 -18.10 -6.33 0.10
C TYR A 657 -17.21 -6.10 1.32
N LEU A 658 -17.74 -5.43 2.34
CA LEU A 658 -17.00 -5.00 3.53
C LEU A 658 -17.68 -5.49 4.81
N ASP A 659 -16.89 -5.70 5.85
CA ASP A 659 -17.35 -5.80 7.24
C ASP A 659 -16.95 -4.54 8.02
N CYS A 660 -17.83 -4.07 8.91
CA CYS A 660 -17.61 -2.88 9.72
C CYS A 660 -17.53 -3.26 11.20
N LEU A 661 -16.40 -2.94 11.83
CA LEU A 661 -16.17 -3.19 13.25
C LEU A 661 -15.95 -1.87 13.99
N THR A 662 -16.58 -1.75 15.16
CA THR A 662 -16.41 -0.59 16.03
C THR A 662 -15.41 -0.89 17.13
N ARG A 663 -14.50 0.04 17.39
CA ARG A 663 -13.47 -0.15 18.43
C ARG A 663 -14.10 -0.11 19.83
N ARG A 664 -13.74 -1.06 20.68
CA ARG A 664 -14.33 -1.21 22.03
C ARG A 664 -13.77 -0.22 23.04
N GLN A 665 -12.53 0.23 22.85
CA GLN A 665 -11.82 1.08 23.81
C GLN A 665 -11.82 2.57 23.46
N TRP A 666 -12.11 2.96 22.21
CA TRP A 666 -12.21 4.37 21.82
C TRP A 666 -13.11 4.52 20.61
N ARG A 667 -13.47 5.77 20.31
CA ARG A 667 -14.35 6.10 19.19
C ARG A 667 -13.66 5.85 17.85
N GLY A 668 -14.28 5.04 17.00
CA GLY A 668 -13.83 4.80 15.63
C GLY A 668 -14.36 3.51 15.03
N ARG A 669 -14.57 3.53 13.72
CA ARG A 669 -14.97 2.37 12.91
C ARG A 669 -13.86 2.02 11.92
N VAL A 670 -13.66 0.73 11.71
CA VAL A 670 -12.70 0.19 10.76
C VAL A 670 -13.43 -0.79 9.85
N TYR A 671 -13.12 -0.70 8.56
CA TYR A 671 -13.73 -1.49 7.50
C TYR A 671 -12.73 -2.52 6.99
N PHE A 672 -13.19 -3.77 6.91
CA PHE A 672 -12.40 -4.93 6.51
C PHE A 672 -12.95 -5.49 5.21
N ALA A 673 -12.08 -5.93 4.30
CA ALA A 673 -12.55 -6.64 3.11
C ALA A 673 -13.11 -8.00 3.52
N ARG A 674 -14.31 -8.32 3.02
CA ARG A 674 -14.82 -9.68 3.15
C ARG A 674 -14.16 -10.56 2.10
N ARG A 675 -13.54 -11.66 2.54
CA ARG A 675 -12.93 -12.66 1.64
C ARG A 675 -13.97 -13.15 0.62
N PRO A 676 -13.65 -13.17 -0.68
CA PRO A 676 -14.54 -13.70 -1.71
C PRO A 676 -14.88 -15.17 -1.46
N GLN A 677 -16.16 -15.51 -1.59
CA GLN A 677 -16.68 -16.87 -1.44
C GLN A 677 -17.86 -17.08 -2.39
N LEU A 678 -18.15 -18.34 -2.70
CA LEU A 678 -19.32 -18.72 -3.50
C LEU A 678 -20.46 -19.12 -2.56
N VAL A 679 -21.50 -18.29 -2.50
CA VAL A 679 -22.69 -18.53 -1.67
C VAL A 679 -23.73 -19.29 -2.49
N LEU A 680 -24.13 -20.46 -1.99
CA LEU A 680 -25.16 -21.30 -2.60
C LEU A 680 -26.54 -20.95 -2.04
N ILE A 681 -27.47 -20.59 -2.93
CA ILE A 681 -28.84 -20.21 -2.61
C ILE A 681 -29.80 -21.06 -3.45
N PRO A 682 -30.64 -21.91 -2.85
CA PRO A 682 -31.68 -22.63 -3.59
C PRO A 682 -32.63 -21.65 -4.29
N ASP A 683 -32.90 -21.85 -5.58
CA ASP A 683 -33.90 -21.04 -6.28
C ASP A 683 -35.31 -21.60 -6.01
N ALA A 684 -36.35 -20.80 -6.27
CA ALA A 684 -37.74 -21.24 -6.10
C ALA A 684 -38.15 -22.32 -7.11
N ASP A 685 -37.43 -22.42 -8.22
CA ASP A 685 -37.62 -23.44 -9.25
C ASP A 685 -36.95 -24.74 -8.83
N LEU A 686 -37.76 -25.78 -8.60
CA LEU A 686 -37.36 -27.13 -8.19
C LEU A 686 -36.12 -27.63 -8.96
N GLY A 687 -35.00 -27.75 -8.25
CA GLY A 687 -33.75 -28.31 -8.74
C GLY A 687 -32.67 -27.29 -9.13
N SER A 688 -33.01 -26.02 -9.33
CA SER A 688 -32.03 -24.99 -9.73
C SER A 688 -31.40 -24.26 -8.54
N ILE A 689 -30.16 -23.81 -8.72
CA ILE A 689 -29.34 -23.21 -7.66
C ILE A 689 -28.74 -21.91 -8.16
N ARG A 690 -28.91 -20.85 -7.38
CA ARG A 690 -28.22 -19.58 -7.56
C ARG A 690 -26.90 -19.62 -6.81
N VAL A 691 -25.81 -19.36 -7.52
CA VAL A 691 -24.47 -19.19 -6.94
C VAL A 691 -24.10 -17.72 -7.03
N VAL A 692 -23.77 -17.11 -5.89
CA VAL A 692 -23.41 -15.69 -5.78
C VAL A 692 -21.94 -15.55 -5.40
N LEU A 693 -21.18 -14.75 -6.16
CA LEU A 693 -19.81 -14.38 -5.80
C LEU A 693 -19.85 -13.26 -4.76
N HIS A 694 -19.75 -13.63 -3.49
CA HIS A 694 -19.94 -12.76 -2.34
C HIS A 694 -18.60 -12.36 -1.70
N GLY A 695 -18.37 -11.09 -1.41
CA GLY A 695 -17.11 -10.56 -0.90
C GLY A 695 -16.45 -9.56 -1.86
N LEU A 696 -15.34 -8.96 -1.44
CA LEU A 696 -14.60 -7.97 -2.24
C LEU A 696 -13.76 -8.68 -3.32
N ALA A 697 -14.38 -9.06 -4.44
CA ALA A 697 -13.71 -9.78 -5.53
C ALA A 697 -13.10 -8.81 -6.55
N PRO A 698 -11.75 -8.78 -6.77
CA PRO A 698 -11.12 -7.98 -7.83
C PRO A 698 -11.43 -8.50 -9.24
N TYR A 699 -11.16 -7.71 -10.27
CA TYR A 699 -11.58 -7.95 -11.66
C TYR A 699 -11.10 -9.30 -12.20
N ARG A 700 -9.85 -9.67 -11.87
CA ARG A 700 -9.29 -10.98 -12.23
C ARG A 700 -10.17 -12.13 -11.75
N LEU A 701 -10.58 -12.09 -10.48
CA LEU A 701 -11.39 -13.13 -9.84
C LEU A 701 -12.80 -13.17 -10.44
N ARG A 702 -13.43 -12.01 -10.61
CA ARG A 702 -14.78 -11.90 -11.23
C ARG A 702 -14.78 -12.43 -12.67
N SER A 703 -13.76 -12.07 -13.45
CA SER A 703 -13.62 -12.52 -14.83
C SER A 703 -13.35 -14.03 -14.92
N ALA A 704 -12.47 -14.56 -14.08
CA ALA A 704 -12.19 -15.99 -14.02
C ALA A 704 -13.43 -16.81 -13.65
N ALA A 705 -14.20 -16.38 -12.63
CA ALA A 705 -15.46 -17.02 -12.26
C ALA A 705 -16.49 -16.99 -13.40
N ARG A 706 -16.67 -15.82 -14.05
CA ARG A 706 -17.56 -15.67 -15.20
C ARG A 706 -17.19 -16.64 -16.32
N GLU A 707 -15.92 -16.69 -16.72
CA GLU A 707 -15.46 -17.57 -17.78
C GLU A 707 -15.63 -19.05 -17.41
N ALA A 708 -15.24 -19.44 -16.20
CA ALA A 708 -15.36 -20.81 -15.73
C ALA A 708 -16.82 -21.28 -15.69
N PHE A 709 -17.72 -20.49 -15.11
CA PHE A 709 -19.13 -20.86 -15.00
C PHE A 709 -19.87 -20.80 -16.33
N SER A 710 -19.52 -19.86 -17.22
CA SER A 710 -20.04 -19.87 -18.59
C SER A 710 -19.59 -21.10 -19.38
N ARG A 711 -18.33 -21.54 -19.26
CA ARG A 711 -17.87 -22.80 -19.89
C ARG A 711 -18.61 -24.02 -19.35
N ALA A 712 -18.92 -24.01 -18.06
CA ALA A 712 -19.70 -25.07 -17.45
C ALA A 712 -21.19 -25.05 -17.82
N GLY A 713 -21.68 -24.03 -18.54
CA GLY A 713 -23.09 -23.93 -18.94
C GLY A 713 -24.00 -23.31 -17.88
N ALA A 714 -23.46 -22.60 -16.89
CA ALA A 714 -24.26 -21.82 -15.96
C ALA A 714 -24.78 -20.53 -16.61
N THR A 715 -26.03 -20.17 -16.31
CA THR A 715 -26.66 -18.98 -16.89
C THR A 715 -26.41 -17.76 -15.99
N PRO A 716 -25.76 -16.68 -16.47
CA PRO A 716 -25.59 -15.47 -15.67
C PRO A 716 -26.93 -14.82 -15.34
N LEU A 717 -27.07 -14.30 -14.13
CA LEU A 717 -28.25 -13.58 -13.65
C LEU A 717 -28.01 -12.07 -13.69
N SER A 718 -29.06 -11.30 -13.99
CA SER A 718 -28.96 -9.83 -13.98
C SER A 718 -28.79 -9.31 -12.56
N ALA A 719 -27.69 -8.61 -12.32
CA ALA A 719 -27.40 -7.94 -11.06
C ALA A 719 -28.36 -6.76 -10.85
N SER A 720 -29.13 -6.78 -9.76
CA SER A 720 -30.18 -5.80 -9.48
C SER A 720 -29.93 -5.06 -8.17
N SER A 721 -30.14 -3.74 -8.15
CA SER A 721 -29.94 -2.90 -6.96
C SER A 721 -31.05 -1.85 -6.84
N LEU A 722 -31.40 -1.49 -5.60
CA LEU A 722 -32.24 -0.33 -5.32
C LEU A 722 -31.45 0.98 -5.34
N SER A 723 -30.12 0.91 -5.32
CA SER A 723 -29.22 2.07 -5.24
C SER A 723 -28.34 2.16 -6.48
N PRO A 724 -28.17 3.35 -7.09
CA PRO A 724 -27.18 3.53 -8.15
C PRO A 724 -25.73 3.49 -7.64
N TYR A 725 -25.53 3.60 -6.32
CA TYR A 725 -24.22 3.70 -5.66
C TYR A 725 -23.71 2.39 -5.05
N VAL A 726 -24.54 1.34 -5.05
CA VAL A 726 -24.24 0.05 -4.43
C VAL A 726 -24.38 -1.05 -5.48
N PRO A 727 -23.28 -1.66 -5.94
CA PRO A 727 -23.34 -2.71 -6.94
C PRO A 727 -23.84 -4.03 -6.33
N ALA A 728 -24.66 -4.76 -7.08
CA ALA A 728 -25.05 -6.11 -6.71
C ALA A 728 -23.93 -7.13 -7.06
N PRO A 729 -23.66 -8.12 -6.20
CA PRO A 729 -22.71 -9.18 -6.51
C PRO A 729 -23.12 -9.97 -7.75
N GLN A 730 -22.14 -10.52 -8.47
CA GLN A 730 -22.41 -11.38 -9.63
C GLN A 730 -23.03 -12.70 -9.19
N ALA A 731 -23.98 -13.19 -9.99
CA ALA A 731 -24.67 -14.43 -9.71
C ALA A 731 -24.93 -15.25 -10.98
N TRP A 732 -24.97 -16.57 -10.83
CA TRP A 732 -25.25 -17.52 -11.90
C TRP A 732 -26.28 -18.54 -11.45
N ARG A 733 -27.07 -19.04 -12.39
CA ARG A 733 -28.02 -20.13 -12.19
C ARG A 733 -27.45 -21.43 -12.75
N PHE A 734 -27.51 -22.46 -11.92
CA PHE A 734 -27.16 -23.84 -12.23
C PHE A 734 -28.40 -24.72 -12.18
N THR A 735 -28.37 -25.84 -12.91
CA THR A 735 -29.52 -26.73 -13.06
C THR A 735 -29.56 -27.86 -12.02
N SER A 736 -28.46 -28.11 -11.30
CA SER A 736 -28.40 -29.09 -10.20
C SER A 736 -27.22 -28.86 -9.24
N VAL A 737 -27.23 -29.49 -8.07
CA VAL A 737 -26.12 -29.48 -7.09
C VAL A 737 -24.86 -30.12 -7.67
N GLU A 738 -25.01 -31.22 -8.40
CA GLU A 738 -23.91 -31.95 -9.02
C GLU A 738 -23.20 -31.08 -10.06
N HIS A 739 -23.99 -30.32 -10.83
CA HIS A 739 -23.47 -29.34 -11.78
C HIS A 739 -22.64 -28.26 -11.07
N VAL A 740 -23.17 -27.69 -9.98
CA VAL A 740 -22.44 -26.71 -9.14
C VAL A 740 -21.12 -27.29 -8.63
N ASN A 741 -21.16 -28.48 -8.03
CA ASN A 741 -19.97 -29.10 -7.44
C ASN A 741 -18.89 -29.40 -8.49
N ALA A 742 -19.27 -29.85 -9.69
CA ALA A 742 -18.35 -30.10 -10.78
C ALA A 742 -17.68 -28.80 -11.26
N SER A 743 -18.45 -27.73 -11.45
CA SER A 743 -17.92 -26.43 -11.90
C SER A 743 -16.98 -25.78 -10.88
N ILE A 744 -17.28 -25.92 -9.60
CA ILE A 744 -16.44 -25.36 -8.52
C ILE A 744 -15.15 -26.15 -8.37
N ALA A 745 -15.21 -27.48 -8.54
CA ALA A 745 -14.01 -28.34 -8.55
C ALA A 745 -13.07 -28.07 -9.73
N GLU A 746 -13.58 -27.51 -10.83
CA GLU A 746 -12.77 -27.00 -11.96
C GLU A 746 -12.20 -25.61 -11.67
N TYR A 747 -13.00 -24.72 -11.07
CA TYR A 747 -12.59 -23.34 -10.77
C TYR A 747 -11.47 -23.26 -9.73
N ARG A 748 -11.51 -24.06 -8.65
CA ARG A 748 -10.48 -24.22 -7.59
C ARG A 748 -9.92 -22.97 -6.90
N GLU A 749 -10.40 -21.77 -7.21
CA GLU A 749 -9.92 -20.53 -6.58
C GLU A 749 -10.67 -20.19 -5.29
N LEU A 750 -11.97 -20.51 -5.17
CA LEU A 750 -12.82 -20.09 -4.04
C LEU A 750 -13.56 -21.23 -3.35
N GLY A 751 -13.74 -21.10 -2.03
CA GLY A 751 -14.57 -21.99 -1.23
C GLY A 751 -16.08 -21.72 -1.34
N THR A 752 -16.88 -22.69 -0.89
CA THR A 752 -18.35 -22.61 -0.89
C THR A 752 -18.94 -22.51 0.50
N VAL A 753 -20.01 -21.73 0.61
CA VAL A 753 -20.81 -21.58 1.83
C VAL A 753 -22.30 -21.59 1.51
N GLY A 754 -23.12 -21.97 2.48
CA GLY A 754 -24.57 -21.81 2.41
C GLY A 754 -25.04 -20.54 3.09
N MET A 755 -26.11 -19.95 2.57
CA MET A 755 -26.83 -18.88 3.24
C MET A 755 -27.60 -19.43 4.45
N ARG A 756 -27.62 -18.70 5.57
CA ARG A 756 -28.53 -19.02 6.69
C ARG A 756 -29.91 -18.43 6.46
N GLU A 757 -30.94 -19.06 7.00
CA GLU A 757 -32.31 -18.51 6.93
C GLU A 757 -32.44 -17.26 7.81
N PRO A 758 -33.19 -16.22 7.38
CA PRO A 758 -33.42 -15.01 8.19
C PRO A 758 -33.89 -15.31 9.61
N GLU A 759 -34.75 -16.31 9.78
CA GLU A 759 -35.30 -16.75 11.06
C GLU A 759 -34.23 -17.32 12.02
N GLU A 760 -33.10 -17.79 11.50
CA GLU A 760 -31.98 -18.30 12.32
C GLU A 760 -31.04 -17.18 12.79
N LEU A 761 -31.19 -15.99 12.22
CA LEU A 761 -30.39 -14.79 12.50
C LEU A 761 -31.12 -13.80 13.41
N VAL A 762 -32.42 -14.01 13.60
CA VAL A 762 -33.21 -13.22 14.54
C VAL A 762 -32.72 -13.51 15.97
N GLY A 763 -32.04 -12.53 16.55
CA GLY A 763 -31.75 -12.49 17.99
C GLY A 763 -32.93 -11.95 18.80
N ASP A 764 -32.93 -12.20 20.10
CA ASP A 764 -33.84 -11.54 21.04
C ASP A 764 -33.45 -10.06 21.18
N PHE A 765 -34.40 -9.15 20.91
CA PHE A 765 -34.22 -7.70 21.09
C PHE A 765 -33.75 -7.35 22.51
N ASP A 766 -34.20 -8.11 23.51
CA ASP A 766 -33.84 -7.89 24.91
C ASP A 766 -32.41 -8.38 25.23
N SER A 767 -31.80 -9.21 24.38
CA SER A 767 -30.38 -9.59 24.49
C SER A 767 -29.42 -8.52 23.94
N ALA A 768 -29.86 -7.71 22.98
CA ALA A 768 -29.06 -6.66 22.33
C ALA A 768 -29.09 -5.31 23.06
N VAL A 769 -30.04 -5.13 23.99
CA VAL A 769 -30.21 -3.92 24.80
C VAL A 769 -30.36 -4.32 26.27
N SER A 770 -29.44 -3.89 27.12
CA SER A 770 -29.43 -4.27 28.53
C SER A 770 -30.35 -3.38 29.35
N ASP A 771 -31.22 -4.00 30.16
CA ASP A 771 -32.03 -3.32 31.17
C ASP A 771 -31.14 -2.77 32.30
N GLU A 772 -31.39 -1.53 32.71
CA GLU A 772 -30.86 -0.88 33.92
C GLU A 772 -29.33 -0.82 34.08
N ALA A 773 -28.55 -1.11 33.02
CA ALA A 773 -27.11 -1.01 33.07
C ALA A 773 -26.66 0.45 33.24
N PRO A 774 -25.97 0.81 34.36
CA PRO A 774 -25.50 2.17 34.58
C PRO A 774 -24.42 2.53 33.55
N LEU A 775 -24.42 3.78 33.11
CA LEU A 775 -23.35 4.30 32.26
C LEU A 775 -22.03 4.31 33.07
N PRO A 776 -20.90 3.90 32.47
CA PRO A 776 -19.60 4.08 33.09
C PRO A 776 -19.35 5.57 33.39
N PRO A 777 -18.53 5.90 34.42
CA PRO A 777 -18.18 7.28 34.74
C PRO A 777 -17.57 8.01 33.53
N GLY A 778 -17.89 9.31 33.40
CA GLY A 778 -17.34 10.19 32.37
C GLY A 778 -18.06 10.18 31.01
N TYR A 779 -19.20 9.50 30.90
CA TYR A 779 -20.09 9.61 29.75
C TYR A 779 -21.07 10.78 29.92
N GLU A 780 -21.16 11.63 28.91
CA GLU A 780 -22.07 12.80 28.89
C GLU A 780 -23.08 12.69 27.75
N CYS A 781 -24.33 13.08 28.03
CA CYS A 781 -25.37 13.17 27.01
C CYS A 781 -25.06 14.33 26.07
N GLN A 782 -24.70 14.03 24.83
CA GLN A 782 -24.39 15.05 23.82
C GLN A 782 -25.57 15.31 22.90
N ARG A 783 -26.33 14.26 22.55
CA ARG A 783 -27.38 14.33 21.55
C ARG A 783 -28.61 13.52 21.94
N VAL A 784 -29.79 13.98 21.51
CA VAL A 784 -31.07 13.29 21.68
C VAL A 784 -31.70 13.11 20.29
N TRP A 785 -32.38 11.99 20.09
CA TRP A 785 -33.13 11.73 18.87
C TRP A 785 -34.31 12.69 18.74
N ASP A 786 -34.37 13.39 17.60
CA ASP A 786 -35.48 14.26 17.23
C ASP A 786 -36.38 13.52 16.24
N TRP A 787 -37.59 13.20 16.69
CA TRP A 787 -38.59 12.46 15.92
C TRP A 787 -39.07 13.19 14.66
N ALA A 788 -39.12 14.53 14.68
CA ALA A 788 -39.58 15.32 13.54
C ALA A 788 -38.46 15.48 12.50
N ALA A 789 -37.22 15.61 12.97
CA ALA A 789 -36.04 15.70 12.10
C ALA A 789 -35.58 14.35 11.55
N GLY A 790 -35.94 13.24 12.19
CA GLY A 790 -35.45 11.91 11.82
C GLY A 790 -33.95 11.74 12.03
N GLY A 791 -33.38 12.41 13.06
CA GLY A 791 -31.94 12.43 13.33
C GLY A 791 -31.57 12.88 14.75
N PHE A 792 -30.30 12.71 15.14
CA PHE A 792 -29.80 13.13 16.46
C PHE A 792 -29.43 14.62 16.48
N ARG A 793 -29.98 15.39 17.43
CA ARG A 793 -29.68 16.82 17.63
C ARG A 793 -29.07 17.07 19.01
N ARG A 794 -28.41 18.23 19.20
CA ARG A 794 -27.89 18.63 20.52
C ARG A 794 -29.02 18.63 21.55
N ALA A 795 -28.75 18.10 22.74
CA ALA A 795 -29.74 18.03 23.81
C ALA A 795 -30.21 19.45 24.19
N HIS A 796 -31.49 19.77 24.00
CA HIS A 796 -32.08 21.06 24.37
C HIS A 796 -33.35 20.81 25.20
N GLY A 797 -33.35 21.20 26.48
CA GLY A 797 -34.53 21.24 27.34
C GLY A 797 -35.09 19.88 27.81
N SER A 798 -35.88 19.93 28.89
CA SER A 798 -36.58 18.76 29.45
C SER A 798 -37.80 18.43 28.57
N ALA A 799 -37.82 17.23 27.98
CA ALA A 799 -39.02 16.68 27.34
C ALA A 799 -40.08 16.30 28.41
N ALA A 800 -41.32 16.10 27.98
CA ALA A 800 -42.41 15.67 28.85
C ALA A 800 -42.10 14.29 29.49
N PRO A 801 -42.54 14.03 30.75
CA PRO A 801 -42.18 12.82 31.50
C PRO A 801 -42.54 11.47 30.84
N ASP A 802 -43.52 11.46 29.94
CA ASP A 802 -44.09 10.24 29.35
C ASP A 802 -43.62 9.93 27.91
N GLU A 803 -42.73 10.75 27.33
CA GLU A 803 -42.25 10.54 25.96
C GLU A 803 -41.00 9.65 25.91
N VAL A 804 -40.96 8.71 24.98
CA VAL A 804 -39.78 7.86 24.74
C VAL A 804 -38.64 8.69 24.18
N ARG A 805 -37.47 8.61 24.83
CA ARG A 805 -36.25 9.34 24.46
C ARG A 805 -35.13 8.38 24.11
N ILE A 806 -34.36 8.73 23.09
CA ILE A 806 -33.15 8.01 22.70
C ILE A 806 -31.98 8.99 22.79
N GLU A 807 -31.07 8.72 23.71
CA GLU A 807 -29.95 9.60 24.06
C GLU A 807 -28.63 8.98 23.59
N CYS A 808 -27.77 9.80 22.99
CA CYS A 808 -26.40 9.44 22.63
C CYS A 808 -25.43 10.08 23.63
N HIS A 809 -24.73 9.22 24.34
CA HIS A 809 -23.72 9.54 25.35
C HIS A 809 -22.33 9.28 24.80
N THR A 810 -21.42 10.23 24.96
CA THR A 810 -20.04 10.10 24.43
C THR A 810 -19.00 10.36 25.50
N ARG A 811 -17.79 9.83 25.28
CA ARG A 811 -16.60 10.05 26.10
C ARG A 811 -15.38 10.15 25.18
N SER A 812 -14.39 10.98 25.52
CA SER A 812 -13.20 11.22 24.68
C SER A 812 -12.35 9.96 24.43
N ASN A 813 -12.35 9.01 25.36
CA ASN A 813 -11.60 7.76 25.31
C ASN A 813 -12.52 6.52 25.40
N GLY A 814 -13.70 6.55 24.78
CA GLY A 814 -14.61 5.40 24.75
C GLY A 814 -15.55 5.44 23.53
N PRO A 815 -16.20 4.31 23.20
CA PRO A 815 -17.21 4.28 22.13
C PRO A 815 -18.47 5.04 22.54
N ASP A 816 -19.26 5.46 21.56
CA ASP A 816 -20.58 6.06 21.80
C ASP A 816 -21.50 5.02 22.47
N ARG A 817 -22.31 5.47 23.44
CA ARG A 817 -23.33 4.66 24.12
C ARG A 817 -24.71 5.26 23.89
N TYR A 818 -25.70 4.41 23.75
CA TYR A 818 -27.07 4.82 23.51
C TYR A 818 -27.96 4.39 24.67
N THR A 819 -28.74 5.33 25.20
CA THR A 819 -29.71 5.08 26.26
C THR A 819 -31.11 5.30 25.72
N ILE A 820 -32.01 4.34 25.90
CA ILE A 820 -33.44 4.46 25.65
C ILE A 820 -34.14 4.68 26.99
N VAL A 821 -34.92 5.75 27.10
CA VAL A 821 -35.68 6.11 28.31
C VAL A 821 -37.17 6.09 27.96
N ALA A 822 -37.95 5.29 28.68
CA ALA A 822 -39.40 5.19 28.52
C ALA A 822 -40.05 5.10 29.91
N GLY A 823 -40.63 6.21 30.36
CA GLY A 823 -41.10 6.35 31.76
C GLY A 823 -39.95 6.13 32.75
N CYS A 824 -40.11 5.18 33.67
CA CYS A 824 -39.07 4.80 34.64
C CYS A 824 -38.03 3.81 34.09
N ARG A 825 -38.26 3.20 32.92
CA ARG A 825 -37.36 2.20 32.36
C ARG A 825 -36.22 2.86 31.59
N ARG A 826 -35.00 2.41 31.88
CA ARG A 826 -33.79 2.83 31.19
C ARG A 826 -33.07 1.62 30.62
N ARG A 827 -32.81 1.64 29.32
CA ARG A 827 -32.14 0.57 28.59
C ARG A 827 -30.91 1.10 27.88
N THR A 828 -29.80 0.36 27.88
CA THR A 828 -28.53 0.84 27.34
C THR A 828 -27.95 -0.14 26.33
N THR A 829 -27.39 0.36 25.23
CA THR A 829 -26.67 -0.44 24.23
C THR A 829 -25.51 0.33 23.61
N LEU A 830 -24.59 -0.38 22.97
CA LEU A 830 -23.47 0.18 22.18
C LEU A 830 -23.83 0.35 20.69
N SER A 831 -24.93 -0.25 20.24
CA SER A 831 -25.37 -0.18 18.85
C SER A 831 -26.43 0.89 18.66
N ARG A 832 -26.13 1.84 17.77
CA ARG A 832 -27.10 2.86 17.34
C ARG A 832 -28.34 2.21 16.72
N SER A 833 -28.15 1.20 15.87
CA SER A 833 -29.24 0.52 15.16
C SER A 833 -30.21 -0.12 16.15
N TRP A 834 -29.69 -0.88 17.12
CA TRP A 834 -30.52 -1.51 18.16
C TRP A 834 -31.22 -0.48 19.05
N ALA A 835 -30.55 0.62 19.41
CA ALA A 835 -31.18 1.68 20.20
C ALA A 835 -32.34 2.35 19.47
N LEU A 836 -32.19 2.62 18.17
CA LEU A 836 -33.26 3.20 17.36
C LEU A 836 -34.42 2.21 17.18
N LEU A 837 -34.14 0.93 16.88
CA LEU A 837 -35.20 -0.07 16.75
C LEU A 837 -36.01 -0.21 18.04
N ASP A 838 -35.35 -0.34 19.20
CA ASP A 838 -36.01 -0.45 20.49
C ASP A 838 -36.79 0.82 20.85
N GLY A 839 -36.21 2.00 20.60
CA GLY A 839 -36.86 3.28 20.83
C GLY A 839 -38.11 3.48 19.97
N PHE A 840 -38.07 3.13 18.68
CA PHE A 840 -39.25 3.18 17.80
C PHE A 840 -40.35 2.20 18.26
N ARG A 841 -39.96 0.99 18.69
CA ARG A 841 -40.87 -0.02 19.24
C ARG A 841 -41.58 0.52 20.49
N LEU A 842 -40.83 1.02 21.47
CA LEU A 842 -41.39 1.56 22.72
C LEU A 842 -42.25 2.80 22.48
N ALA A 843 -41.92 3.61 21.47
CA ALA A 843 -42.71 4.78 21.08
C ALA A 843 -43.98 4.43 20.30
N GLY A 844 -44.20 3.16 19.94
CA GLY A 844 -45.31 2.74 19.07
C GLY A 844 -45.22 3.30 17.64
N ARG A 845 -44.03 3.69 17.19
CA ARG A 845 -43.77 4.30 15.87
C ARG A 845 -43.21 3.25 14.91
N ARG A 846 -43.58 3.34 13.63
CA ARG A 846 -43.04 2.44 12.60
C ARG A 846 -41.61 2.84 12.25
N ALA A 847 -40.66 1.93 12.43
CA ALA A 847 -39.27 2.10 12.00
C ALA A 847 -39.13 2.05 10.47
N PHE A 848 -39.96 1.24 9.81
CA PHE A 848 -39.93 1.02 8.35
C PHE A 848 -41.33 1.07 7.76
N THR A 849 -41.42 1.55 6.53
CA THR A 849 -42.67 1.61 5.75
C THR A 849 -42.58 0.67 4.54
N PRO A 850 -43.58 -0.20 4.30
CA PRO A 850 -43.60 -1.01 3.10
C PRO A 850 -43.83 -0.14 1.86
N VAL A 851 -43.08 -0.40 0.79
CA VAL A 851 -43.28 0.24 -0.51
C VAL A 851 -43.34 -0.84 -1.60
N GLY A 852 -44.33 -0.76 -2.49
CA GLY A 852 -44.57 -1.78 -3.52
C GLY A 852 -44.92 -3.16 -2.95
N SER A 853 -44.40 -4.24 -3.54
CA SER A 853 -44.59 -5.63 -3.08
C SER A 853 -43.36 -6.21 -2.35
N VAL A 854 -42.16 -5.68 -2.63
CA VAL A 854 -40.88 -6.28 -2.24
C VAL A 854 -39.96 -5.38 -1.41
N ALA A 855 -40.25 -4.08 -1.28
CA ALA A 855 -39.34 -3.15 -0.61
C ALA A 855 -39.87 -2.66 0.75
N ILE A 856 -38.94 -2.32 1.63
CA ILE A 856 -39.15 -1.54 2.85
C ILE A 856 -38.24 -0.32 2.83
N VAL A 857 -38.75 0.81 3.32
CA VAL A 857 -38.02 2.09 3.40
C VAL A 857 -37.91 2.51 4.85
N ARG A 858 -36.70 2.85 5.30
CA ARG A 858 -36.47 3.31 6.67
C ARG A 858 -37.12 4.68 6.92
N SER A 859 -37.47 4.95 8.17
CA SER A 859 -38.03 6.24 8.57
C SER A 859 -36.93 7.23 8.94
N GLY A 860 -36.81 8.32 8.16
CA GLY A 860 -35.82 9.38 8.37
C GLY A 860 -34.43 9.07 7.79
N ASP A 861 -33.65 10.11 7.55
CA ASP A 861 -32.31 10.01 6.93
C ASP A 861 -31.28 9.37 7.85
N ASP A 862 -31.50 9.45 9.16
CA ASP A 862 -30.62 8.92 10.19
C ASP A 862 -31.30 7.80 11.00
N GLY A 863 -32.38 7.24 10.44
CA GLY A 863 -33.26 6.25 11.05
C GLY A 863 -32.64 4.89 11.36
N PRO A 864 -33.43 3.97 11.96
CA PRO A 864 -33.00 2.61 12.24
C PRO A 864 -32.59 1.86 10.97
N GLN A 865 -31.61 0.98 11.11
CA GLN A 865 -31.16 0.07 10.05
C GLN A 865 -31.68 -1.34 10.33
N VAL A 866 -31.92 -2.12 9.28
CA VAL A 866 -32.14 -3.57 9.44
C VAL A 866 -30.85 -4.18 9.98
N PRO A 867 -30.90 -5.01 11.04
CA PRO A 867 -29.70 -5.62 11.59
C PRO A 867 -28.88 -6.35 10.52
N LEU A 868 -27.57 -6.12 10.54
CA LEU A 868 -26.70 -6.39 9.40
C LEU A 868 -26.77 -7.82 8.83
N PRO A 869 -26.73 -8.90 9.63
CA PRO A 869 -26.83 -10.26 9.08
C PRO A 869 -28.14 -10.49 8.32
N ILE A 870 -29.25 -9.94 8.84
CA ILE A 870 -30.58 -10.06 8.21
C ILE A 870 -30.63 -9.25 6.92
N ALA A 871 -30.13 -8.01 6.93
CA ALA A 871 -30.09 -7.14 5.75
C ALA A 871 -29.34 -7.80 4.57
N ARG A 872 -28.23 -8.49 4.86
CA ARG A 872 -27.45 -9.26 3.86
C ARG A 872 -28.25 -10.44 3.30
N VAL A 873 -28.77 -11.29 4.17
CA VAL A 873 -29.50 -12.50 3.76
C VAL A 873 -30.75 -12.18 2.93
N ILE A 874 -31.55 -11.18 3.35
CA ILE A 874 -32.75 -10.81 2.59
C ILE A 874 -32.39 -10.26 1.20
N GLY A 875 -31.30 -9.49 1.09
CA GLY A 875 -30.81 -8.97 -0.20
C GLY A 875 -30.31 -10.08 -1.12
N LEU A 876 -29.52 -11.02 -0.59
CA LEU A 876 -29.01 -12.19 -1.32
C LEU A 876 -30.14 -13.08 -1.84
N ARG A 877 -31.12 -13.37 -0.97
CA ARG A 877 -32.29 -14.18 -1.32
C ARG A 877 -33.15 -13.49 -2.38
N ALA A 878 -33.43 -12.19 -2.20
CA ALA A 878 -34.16 -11.39 -3.19
C ALA A 878 -33.41 -11.26 -4.53
N GLY A 879 -32.08 -11.37 -4.53
CA GLY A 879 -31.24 -11.03 -5.69
C GLY A 879 -31.25 -9.53 -6.00
N ILE A 880 -31.66 -8.70 -5.03
CA ILE A 880 -31.74 -7.24 -5.14
C ILE A 880 -31.05 -6.63 -3.94
N VAL A 881 -29.99 -5.87 -4.18
CA VAL A 881 -29.22 -5.20 -3.12
C VAL A 881 -29.90 -3.90 -2.67
N GLY A 882 -29.91 -3.66 -1.36
CA GLY A 882 -30.43 -2.43 -0.76
C GLY A 882 -29.43 -1.28 -0.78
N GLY A 883 -29.87 -0.08 -0.38
CA GLY A 883 -29.00 1.08 -0.30
C GLY A 883 -29.73 2.41 -0.35
N PRO A 884 -28.97 3.53 -0.39
CA PRO A 884 -29.54 4.86 -0.54
C PRO A 884 -30.04 5.08 -1.97
N ALA A 885 -31.21 5.70 -2.10
CA ALA A 885 -31.86 5.97 -3.38
C ALA A 885 -32.58 7.31 -3.34
N GLU A 886 -32.91 7.82 -4.52
CA GLU A 886 -33.74 9.02 -4.67
C GLU A 886 -34.84 8.73 -5.69
N THR A 887 -36.09 9.01 -5.32
CA THR A 887 -37.22 8.95 -6.23
C THR A 887 -38.04 10.23 -6.13
N ALA A 888 -38.75 10.57 -7.22
CA ALA A 888 -39.62 11.74 -7.22
C ALA A 888 -40.71 11.70 -6.13
N THR A 889 -41.10 10.50 -5.70
CA THR A 889 -42.19 10.28 -4.72
C THR A 889 -41.72 10.24 -3.27
N LEU A 890 -40.53 9.70 -3.00
CA LEU A 890 -40.01 9.52 -1.64
C LEU A 890 -38.87 10.48 -1.29
N GLY A 891 -38.36 11.24 -2.26
CA GLY A 891 -37.13 12.02 -2.10
C GLY A 891 -35.95 11.11 -1.80
N GLN A 892 -34.98 11.62 -1.04
CA GLN A 892 -33.85 10.86 -0.54
C GLN A 892 -34.32 9.83 0.49
N HIS A 893 -33.94 8.57 0.31
CA HIS A 893 -34.33 7.51 1.24
C HIS A 893 -33.33 6.35 1.22
N TYR A 894 -33.51 5.40 2.14
CA TYR A 894 -32.74 4.15 2.18
C TYR A 894 -33.72 2.98 2.19
N ALA A 895 -33.49 2.01 1.31
CA ALA A 895 -34.41 0.90 1.09
C ALA A 895 -33.71 -0.46 1.11
N ASN A 896 -34.44 -1.47 1.59
CA ASN A 896 -34.04 -2.89 1.53
C ASN A 896 -35.09 -3.68 0.76
N ALA A 897 -34.64 -4.66 -0.04
CA ALA A 897 -35.50 -5.57 -0.78
C ALA A 897 -35.70 -6.88 -0.03
N THR A 898 -36.82 -7.54 -0.33
CA THR A 898 -37.20 -8.87 0.16
C THR A 898 -37.63 -9.73 -1.02
N ASP A 899 -37.57 -11.05 -0.86
CA ASP A 899 -37.90 -12.03 -1.90
C ASP A 899 -39.41 -12.16 -2.17
N GLY A 900 -40.25 -11.47 -1.42
CA GLY A 900 -41.67 -11.35 -1.72
C GLY A 900 -42.52 -10.73 -0.61
N PRO A 901 -43.84 -10.56 -0.84
CA PRO A 901 -44.75 -9.94 0.11
C PRO A 901 -44.82 -10.65 1.47
N SER A 902 -44.67 -11.97 1.49
CA SER A 902 -44.70 -12.80 2.70
C SER A 902 -43.49 -12.52 3.59
N ALA A 903 -42.28 -12.55 3.02
CA ALA A 903 -41.05 -12.25 3.74
C ALA A 903 -41.01 -10.80 4.21
N ARG A 904 -41.50 -9.85 3.39
CA ARG A 904 -41.68 -8.47 3.81
C ARG A 904 -42.58 -8.32 5.03
N ARG A 905 -43.73 -9.00 5.01
CA ARG A 905 -44.70 -8.95 6.11
C ARG A 905 -44.10 -9.54 7.38
N TRP A 906 -43.40 -10.67 7.25
CA TRP A 906 -42.65 -11.27 8.34
C TRP A 906 -41.61 -10.31 8.93
N LEU A 907 -40.75 -9.73 8.07
CA LEU A 907 -39.68 -8.83 8.48
C LEU A 907 -40.24 -7.60 9.23
N LEU A 908 -41.32 -7.00 8.71
CA LEU A 908 -41.98 -5.86 9.37
C LEU A 908 -42.64 -6.24 10.69
N ALA A 909 -43.24 -7.43 10.79
CA ALA A 909 -43.82 -7.94 12.04
C ALA A 909 -42.73 -8.15 13.11
N TRP A 910 -41.59 -8.72 12.72
CA TRP A 910 -40.46 -8.90 13.61
C TRP A 910 -39.83 -7.58 14.05
N LEU A 911 -39.56 -6.66 13.11
CA LEU A 911 -39.01 -5.33 13.40
C LEU A 911 -39.94 -4.46 14.28
N SER A 912 -41.24 -4.78 14.32
CA SER A 912 -42.22 -4.13 15.21
C SER A 912 -42.40 -4.83 16.56
N GLY A 913 -41.68 -5.93 16.82
CA GLY A 913 -41.72 -6.65 18.10
C GLY A 913 -42.91 -7.62 18.26
N SER A 914 -43.56 -8.03 17.16
CA SER A 914 -44.57 -9.09 17.21
C SER A 914 -43.88 -10.44 17.49
N ARG A 915 -44.20 -11.09 18.62
CA ARG A 915 -43.54 -12.33 19.08
C ARG A 915 -43.63 -13.47 18.06
N ALA A 916 -42.57 -14.28 18.02
CA ALA A 916 -42.36 -15.46 17.19
C ALA A 916 -43.37 -16.63 17.40
N ASP A 917 -44.36 -16.47 18.30
CA ASP A 917 -45.31 -17.53 18.67
C ASP A 917 -46.14 -18.04 17.48
N GLU A 918 -46.57 -17.15 16.57
CA GLU A 918 -47.38 -17.55 15.41
C GLU A 918 -46.55 -18.31 14.35
N GLN A 919 -45.24 -18.04 14.27
CA GLN A 919 -44.33 -18.66 13.31
C GLN A 919 -43.88 -20.04 13.77
N VAL A 920 -43.60 -20.17 15.06
CA VAL A 920 -43.40 -21.45 15.73
C VAL A 920 -44.61 -22.37 15.50
N ALA A 921 -45.83 -21.84 15.69
CA ALA A 921 -47.05 -22.59 15.45
C ALA A 921 -47.17 -23.07 13.98
N ARG A 922 -46.88 -22.20 13.00
CA ARG A 922 -46.86 -22.58 11.58
C ARG A 922 -45.80 -23.64 11.25
N ARG A 923 -44.62 -23.57 11.89
CA ARG A 923 -43.53 -24.54 11.68
C ARG A 923 -43.90 -25.92 12.23
N PHE A 924 -44.55 -25.99 13.39
CA PHE A 924 -45.10 -27.24 13.92
C PHE A 924 -46.27 -27.76 13.08
N ALA A 925 -47.15 -26.88 12.57
CA ALA A 925 -48.22 -27.26 11.65
C ALA A 925 -47.70 -27.88 10.35
N TRP A 926 -46.63 -27.30 9.77
CA TRP A 926 -45.95 -27.87 8.61
C TRP A 926 -45.29 -29.21 8.94
N LEU A 927 -44.54 -29.29 10.04
CA LEU A 927 -43.91 -30.54 10.47
C LEU A 927 -44.96 -31.64 10.64
N ARG A 928 -46.12 -31.34 11.24
CA ARG A 928 -47.22 -32.28 11.38
C ARG A 928 -47.73 -32.73 10.02
N ALA A 929 -47.99 -31.81 9.08
CA ALA A 929 -48.42 -32.15 7.73
C ALA A 929 -47.38 -33.01 6.98
N ALA A 930 -46.09 -32.72 7.14
CA ALA A 930 -45.00 -33.50 6.56
C ALA A 930 -44.89 -34.93 7.14
N THR A 931 -45.37 -35.15 8.37
CA THR A 931 -45.47 -36.51 8.93
C THR A 931 -46.61 -37.35 8.33
N ASP A 932 -47.59 -36.75 7.64
CA ASP A 932 -48.73 -37.45 7.03
C ASP A 932 -48.42 -38.00 5.61
N ALA A 933 -47.26 -37.68 5.03
CA ALA A 933 -46.82 -38.19 3.73
C ALA A 933 -46.47 -39.68 3.80
N ARG A 934 -47.35 -40.54 3.27
CA ARG A 934 -47.19 -42.01 3.26
C ARG A 934 -46.09 -42.45 2.29
N GLY A 935 -45.14 -43.28 2.76
CA GLY A 935 -44.23 -44.05 1.90
C GLY A 935 -42.74 -44.12 2.28
N LEU A 936 -42.29 -43.54 3.40
CA LEU A 936 -40.86 -43.43 3.75
C LEU A 936 -40.45 -44.16 5.05
N ASP A 937 -39.17 -44.52 5.18
CA ASP A 937 -38.53 -45.09 6.38
C ASP A 937 -38.79 -44.20 7.62
N THR A 938 -39.61 -44.68 8.56
CA THR A 938 -40.02 -43.93 9.76
C THR A 938 -39.35 -44.44 11.02
N VAL A 939 -38.90 -43.51 11.86
CA VAL A 939 -38.28 -43.77 13.16
C VAL A 939 -39.17 -43.29 14.31
N PRO A 940 -39.12 -43.95 15.49
CA PRO A 940 -39.77 -43.41 16.67
C PRO A 940 -39.03 -42.15 17.15
N ILE A 941 -39.78 -41.16 17.65
CA ILE A 941 -39.17 -39.97 18.25
C ILE A 941 -38.39 -40.38 19.51
N PRO A 942 -37.11 -39.99 19.66
CA PRO A 942 -36.31 -40.20 20.86
C PRO A 942 -37.00 -39.71 22.14
N ALA A 943 -36.81 -40.42 23.25
CA ALA A 943 -37.55 -40.17 24.49
C ALA A 943 -37.31 -38.77 25.09
N ASP A 944 -36.11 -38.21 24.90
CA ASP A 944 -35.77 -36.83 25.27
C ASP A 944 -36.55 -35.81 24.45
N LEU A 945 -36.56 -35.96 23.12
CA LEU A 945 -37.25 -35.07 22.21
C LEU A 945 -38.77 -35.14 22.36
N ARG A 946 -39.30 -36.35 22.61
CA ARG A 946 -40.72 -36.57 22.89
C ARG A 946 -41.17 -35.85 24.15
N ARG A 947 -40.34 -35.86 25.20
CA ARG A 947 -40.62 -35.16 26.45
C ARG A 947 -40.67 -33.64 26.25
N ARG A 948 -39.72 -33.10 25.47
CA ARG A 948 -39.64 -31.68 25.15
C ARG A 948 -40.83 -31.22 24.30
N LEU A 949 -41.21 -31.98 23.27
CA LEU A 949 -42.42 -31.73 22.48
C LEU A 949 -43.70 -31.72 23.34
N ARG A 950 -43.79 -32.61 24.33
CA ARG A 950 -44.91 -32.64 25.27
C ARG A 950 -44.95 -31.44 26.22
N GLY A 951 -43.82 -30.80 26.49
CA GLY A 951 -43.74 -29.58 27.29
C GLY A 951 -44.26 -28.32 26.56
N LEU A 952 -44.41 -28.38 25.24
CA LEU A 952 -44.91 -27.28 24.41
C LEU A 952 -46.45 -27.24 24.36
N HIS A 953 -47.10 -27.13 25.53
CA HIS A 953 -48.55 -27.26 25.68
C HIS A 953 -49.38 -26.23 24.89
N ALA A 954 -48.78 -25.09 24.52
CA ALA A 954 -49.44 -24.05 23.73
C ALA A 954 -49.50 -24.36 22.21
N LEU A 955 -48.90 -25.46 21.75
CA LEU A 955 -48.75 -25.80 20.33
C LEU A 955 -49.36 -27.18 20.01
N PRO A 956 -50.62 -27.23 19.53
CA PRO A 956 -51.32 -28.49 19.28
C PRO A 956 -50.58 -29.43 18.32
N ASP A 957 -49.91 -28.88 17.31
CA ASP A 957 -49.17 -29.66 16.31
C ASP A 957 -47.87 -30.28 16.88
N ALA A 958 -47.25 -29.68 17.90
CA ALA A 958 -46.08 -30.24 18.58
C ALA A 958 -46.45 -31.50 19.38
N LEU A 959 -47.59 -31.45 20.07
CA LEU A 959 -48.21 -32.60 20.74
C LEU A 959 -48.60 -33.68 19.73
N SER A 960 -49.20 -33.23 18.61
CA SER A 960 -49.33 -33.89 17.31
C SER A 960 -48.19 -34.86 16.99
N ILE A 961 -46.99 -34.30 16.91
CA ILE A 961 -45.78 -34.97 16.45
C ILE A 961 -45.25 -35.91 17.53
N ALA A 962 -45.32 -35.55 18.81
CA ALA A 962 -44.79 -36.35 19.93
C ALA A 962 -45.33 -37.79 19.98
N GLU A 963 -46.53 -38.01 19.45
CA GLU A 963 -47.22 -39.31 19.48
C GLU A 963 -47.04 -40.12 18.18
N ARG A 964 -46.32 -39.59 17.19
CA ARG A 964 -46.16 -40.19 15.87
C ARG A 964 -44.76 -40.79 15.66
N ARG A 965 -44.68 -41.74 14.72
CA ARG A 965 -43.41 -42.07 14.05
C ARG A 965 -43.21 -41.07 12.93
N ILE A 966 -41.98 -40.61 12.74
CA ILE A 966 -41.67 -39.57 11.76
C ILE A 966 -40.65 -40.10 10.74
N PRO A 967 -40.71 -39.67 9.48
CA PRO A 967 -39.64 -39.93 8.51
C PRO A 967 -38.26 -39.57 9.08
N ARG A 968 -37.27 -40.43 8.88
CA ARG A 968 -35.94 -40.30 9.49
C ARG A 968 -35.26 -38.95 9.23
N HIS A 969 -35.44 -38.39 8.03
CA HIS A 969 -34.92 -37.08 7.64
C HIS A 969 -35.57 -35.91 8.39
N LEU A 970 -36.80 -36.05 8.89
CA LEU A 970 -37.49 -34.99 9.66
C LEU A 970 -37.05 -34.91 11.11
N LEU A 971 -36.31 -35.90 11.63
CA LEU A 971 -35.90 -35.93 13.04
C LEU A 971 -35.02 -34.73 13.43
N ALA A 972 -34.12 -34.30 12.55
CA ALA A 972 -33.30 -33.11 12.76
C ALA A 972 -34.15 -31.84 12.80
N HIS A 973 -35.17 -31.72 11.95
CA HIS A 973 -36.07 -30.57 11.91
C HIS A 973 -36.97 -30.46 13.14
N VAL A 974 -37.45 -31.58 13.66
CA VAL A 974 -38.20 -31.60 14.92
C VAL A 974 -37.31 -31.18 16.09
N ARG A 975 -36.05 -31.64 16.14
CA ARG A 975 -35.07 -31.18 17.16
C ARG A 975 -34.81 -29.68 17.06
N ARG A 976 -34.67 -29.16 15.85
CA ARG A 976 -34.40 -27.75 15.60
C ARG A 976 -35.60 -26.86 15.96
N ALA A 977 -36.82 -27.29 15.61
CA ALA A 977 -38.05 -26.56 15.96
C ALA A 977 -38.30 -26.51 17.48
N VAL A 978 -37.98 -27.59 18.19
CA VAL A 978 -38.03 -27.62 19.67
C VAL A 978 -36.94 -26.74 20.29
N ALA A 979 -35.73 -26.73 19.72
CA ALA A 979 -34.67 -25.83 20.19
C ALA A 979 -35.04 -24.35 20.00
N LEU A 980 -35.68 -24.00 18.88
CA LEU A 980 -36.16 -22.63 18.58
C LEU A 980 -37.32 -22.16 19.47
N THR A 981 -37.96 -23.06 20.21
CA THR A 981 -39.02 -22.72 21.18
C THR A 981 -38.51 -22.62 22.60
N GLU A 982 -37.30 -23.11 22.85
CA GLU A 982 -36.64 -23.07 24.15
C GLU A 982 -35.55 -21.98 24.22
N SER A 983 -35.17 -21.41 23.08
CA SER A 983 -34.34 -20.20 22.92
C SER A 983 -35.20 -18.95 22.84
#